data_AF-W2LTD6-F1
#
_entry.id   AF-W2LTD6-F1
#
_cell.length_a   1.000
_cell.length_b   1.000
_cell.length_c   1.000
_cell.angle_alpha   90.00
_cell.angle_beta   90.00
_cell.angle_gamma   90.00
#
_symmetry.space_group_name_H-M   'P 1'
#
loop_
_entity.id
_entity.type
_entity.pdbx_description
1 polymer ?
#
loop_
_entity_poly.entity_id
_entity_poly.type
_entity_poly.pdbx_seq_one_letter_code
_entity_poly.pdbx_strand_id
1 'polypeptide(L)'
;MSWLKIYQFRGVISRSCSPSETFLVDSTTVGALHSPFRCGYVIVRLSLFGAPPSKPASSNTVKVTMAHNKPTSTRDTLPTAAPDDVTADSNVTSKAPQWSRLRALLQTIVERDYPWLGWAFVYSFTLFFLFVYRCIGLSALISMYASAEDGTLAVVLGVLILGFLEDFVCVTYFACTLWLFDKLKPIVAKRFTGEGVTIRVAGKMAVFSVSWLLFVAFTIPVVADVLIVRLRDMRFTFDIIVMAIQEKDNASSFEVSTEEITDACVNATALVVAATFFAFVRTRASWADLARWNPTQIALPLSSSYAYDILRLTGSTKNQLNSNEPKVQESSPVTEDAEVSTLTEKVDDKGTKSSRYVTVDIDASECSTAASDDDNDTSQCLPVEKEDTNRVDKRQYLQQSLIALVGLILFPMLIIAVSCACSPLVAYSALNTTLNEMLGHAFQPDVDGSTSAVDEKDLPWVETYIHHATENHELFGNDTLYRRTTGFQGDLAFDVKVNPKNPPNVLLLVIESFRYHDSHYLVGDEDPSNLFKDSDMTITPNFDKWAKRGIALRNYWSSWRTSRSVESLLFAQLPYDHVTKSGMTGGQHETNLSGLPQLFSAKGYETFFTTGCRTNYDSWDAFLPAHGFDTVWSRNEMMKLAQSDLGIKPGDWKGPEHRGLNWGVHDDLSFQLLGDLFVNKTKAQAERVANGEPKKPLFLTHYTISSHVNYVQRPKWYDESKKPDFSALYKGQKYADNIKNYLEIRYFTDMEFGKFMDRMAEAGILNDTIVVISGDHGQGPEFGNDVPEDRDVSATRVAGAIVAEGRLGDAVGMVMDDATEQYDILNTLADITGVPEGGFEQDGVGRSLKRKIKFGKRVVYSNNPTRKMSVVRGHERLRYDKVTDSMLLHNPDTDHDMKNDLLPTLTEEERADWISWRDAGRRINSYYTKRWEGKCLLAAEC
;
A
#
# COMPACT_ATOMS: atom_id res chain seq x y z
N MET A 1 0.49 5.52 35.18
CA MET A 1 1.63 6.48 35.29
C MET A 1 2.89 5.84 34.70
N SER A 2 3.95 6.60 34.45
CA SER A 2 5.20 6.14 33.80
C SER A 2 5.11 5.73 32.31
N TRP A 3 4.46 6.58 31.50
CA TRP A 3 4.62 6.58 30.03
C TRP A 3 4.82 8.02 29.54
N LEU A 4 6.01 8.58 29.81
CA LEU A 4 6.42 9.90 29.33
C LEU A 4 7.95 10.11 29.51
N LYS A 5 8.74 9.56 28.59
CA LYS A 5 10.13 9.98 28.35
C LYS A 5 10.21 10.58 26.95
N ILE A 6 10.13 11.91 26.88
CA ILE A 6 10.38 12.65 25.65
C ILE A 6 11.89 12.58 25.37
N TYR A 7 12.28 11.82 24.35
CA TYR A 7 13.65 11.87 23.83
C TYR A 7 13.80 13.10 22.95
N GLN A 8 14.85 13.90 23.21
CA GLN A 8 15.14 15.09 22.41
C GLN A 8 15.73 14.69 21.05
N PHE A 9 15.05 15.07 19.96
CA PHE A 9 15.68 15.17 18.64
C PHE A 9 16.77 16.26 18.70
N ARG A 10 18.03 15.86 18.90
CA ARG A 10 19.19 16.71 18.63
C ARG A 10 19.57 16.60 17.16
N GLY A 11 18.94 17.42 16.32
CA GLY A 11 19.43 17.64 14.96
C GLY A 11 20.82 18.29 14.99
N VAL A 12 21.86 17.53 14.66
CA VAL A 12 23.25 18.02 14.67
C VAL A 12 23.55 18.77 13.38
N ILE A 13 23.18 20.06 13.33
CA ILE A 13 23.62 20.97 12.26
C ILE A 13 25.09 21.36 12.54
N SER A 14 26.01 20.47 12.18
CA SER A 14 27.46 20.68 12.31
C SER A 14 28.03 21.46 11.12
N ARG A 15 27.74 22.76 11.03
CA ARG A 15 28.54 23.69 10.21
C ARG A 15 29.65 24.32 11.06
N SER A 16 30.80 23.65 11.10
CA SER A 16 32.02 24.14 11.74
C SER A 16 32.73 25.17 10.85
N CYS A 17 32.42 26.45 11.03
CA CYS A 17 33.23 27.54 10.46
C CYS A 17 34.52 27.72 11.27
N SER A 18 35.68 27.58 10.62
CA SER A 18 36.98 27.91 11.22
C SER A 18 37.31 29.40 11.01
N PRO A 19 37.92 30.12 11.96
CA PRO A 19 38.09 31.57 11.89
C PRO A 19 39.50 32.01 11.46
N SER A 20 39.70 32.34 10.18
CA SER A 20 40.79 33.25 9.76
C SER A 20 40.63 33.73 8.30
N GLU A 21 40.16 34.96 8.11
CA GLU A 21 40.87 35.98 7.33
C GLU A 21 40.24 37.37 7.55
N THR A 22 41.04 38.42 7.34
CA THR A 22 40.70 39.82 7.67
C THR A 22 40.88 40.68 6.42
N PHE A 23 40.47 41.95 6.49
CA PHE A 23 40.44 42.95 5.40
C PHE A 23 39.25 42.74 4.43
N LEU A 24 38.52 43.77 3.99
CA LEU A 24 38.61 45.21 4.31
C LEU A 24 37.19 45.80 4.45
N VAL A 25 37.05 46.80 5.33
CA VAL A 25 35.83 47.60 5.46
C VAL A 25 35.95 48.81 4.54
N ASP A 26 34.89 49.13 3.81
CA ASP A 26 34.54 50.52 3.51
C ASP A 26 33.06 50.76 3.87
N SER A 27 32.66 52.02 4.00
CA SER A 27 31.63 52.42 4.96
C SER A 27 30.74 53.57 4.47
N THR A 28 29.44 53.29 4.39
CA THR A 28 28.30 54.25 4.36
C THR A 28 27.00 53.42 4.29
N THR A 29 25.90 53.67 5.01
CA THR A 29 25.56 54.77 5.93
C THR A 29 24.75 54.22 7.12
N VAL A 30 24.85 54.86 8.29
CA VAL A 30 24.16 54.47 9.54
C VAL A 30 22.67 54.83 9.53
N GLY A 31 21.81 53.93 10.01
CA GLY A 31 20.40 54.21 10.33
C GLY A 31 19.77 53.04 11.08
N ALA A 32 19.28 53.25 12.32
CA ALA A 32 19.01 52.17 13.26
C ALA A 32 17.57 52.13 13.81
N LEU A 33 17.12 50.92 14.17
CA LEU A 33 15.95 50.53 14.98
C LEU A 33 14.56 51.06 14.55
N HIS A 34 13.66 50.13 14.20
CA HIS A 34 12.54 49.74 15.08
C HIS A 34 11.97 48.36 14.66
N SER A 35 11.19 47.72 15.55
CA SER A 35 10.69 46.34 15.44
C SER A 35 9.19 46.30 15.01
N PRO A 36 8.48 45.15 14.89
CA PRO A 36 7.85 44.79 13.61
C PRO A 36 6.30 44.66 13.70
N PHE A 37 5.72 43.68 12.97
CA PHE A 37 4.29 43.36 12.79
C PHE A 37 3.47 44.20 11.78
N ARG A 38 3.24 43.60 10.60
CA ARG A 38 1.92 43.60 9.94
C ARG A 38 1.63 42.21 9.36
N CYS A 39 0.40 41.73 9.53
CA CYS A 39 -0.04 40.48 8.92
C CYS A 39 -0.32 40.70 7.43
N GLY A 40 0.24 39.83 6.57
CA GLY A 40 -0.24 39.64 5.20
C GLY A 40 -1.36 38.60 5.18
N TYR A 41 -2.49 38.90 4.57
CA TYR A 41 -3.54 37.91 4.33
C TYR A 41 -3.16 37.02 3.14
N VAL A 42 -3.00 35.72 3.36
CA VAL A 42 -2.90 34.74 2.27
C VAL A 42 -4.32 34.39 1.81
N ILE A 43 -4.65 34.73 0.56
CA ILE A 43 -5.92 34.35 -0.06
C ILE A 43 -5.74 32.99 -0.73
N VAL A 44 -6.25 31.94 -0.10
CA VAL A 44 -6.34 30.61 -0.71
C VAL A 44 -7.43 30.62 -1.78
N ARG A 45 -7.04 30.47 -3.05
CA ARG A 45 -7.98 30.11 -4.14
C ARG A 45 -8.13 28.60 -4.16
N LEU A 46 -9.32 28.09 -3.83
CA LEU A 46 -9.72 26.75 -4.27
C LEU A 46 -10.10 26.81 -5.75
N SER A 47 -9.24 26.29 -6.62
CA SER A 47 -9.61 25.92 -7.98
C SER A 47 -10.16 24.49 -7.99
N LEU A 48 -11.47 24.36 -7.82
CA LEU A 48 -12.17 23.13 -8.18
C LEU A 48 -12.16 22.98 -9.72
N PHE A 49 -11.99 21.75 -10.18
CA PHE A 49 -11.75 21.35 -11.58
C PHE A 49 -10.42 21.85 -12.17
N GLY A 50 -9.46 20.94 -12.31
CA GLY A 50 -8.29 21.12 -13.18
C GLY A 50 -8.69 20.91 -14.64
N ALA A 51 -8.14 21.72 -15.55
CA ALA A 51 -8.30 21.54 -16.99
C ALA A 51 -7.15 20.67 -17.54
N PRO A 52 -7.40 19.82 -18.56
CA PRO A 52 -6.37 18.96 -19.15
C PRO A 52 -5.29 19.77 -19.91
N PRO A 53 -4.07 19.23 -20.05
CA PRO A 53 -2.95 19.93 -20.68
C PRO A 53 -3.16 20.12 -22.19
N SER A 54 -3.08 21.37 -22.67
CA SER A 54 -3.17 21.70 -24.08
C SER A 54 -1.85 21.43 -24.82
N LYS A 55 -1.94 20.78 -25.99
CA LYS A 55 -0.80 20.58 -26.91
C LYS A 55 -0.23 21.94 -27.38
N PRO A 56 1.10 22.05 -27.63
CA PRO A 56 1.71 23.31 -28.05
C PRO A 56 1.32 23.69 -29.48
N ALA A 57 1.04 24.97 -29.71
CA ALA A 57 0.78 25.54 -31.03
C ALA A 57 1.75 26.69 -31.34
N SER A 58 2.08 26.83 -32.62
CA SER A 58 3.15 27.69 -33.16
C SER A 58 3.08 29.17 -32.80
N SER A 59 4.24 29.80 -32.70
CA SER A 59 4.40 31.26 -32.57
C SER A 59 3.79 32.05 -33.73
N ASN A 60 3.21 33.21 -33.42
CA ASN A 60 3.23 34.35 -34.35
C ASN A 60 3.18 35.69 -33.59
N THR A 61 3.89 36.70 -34.11
CA THR A 61 4.27 37.90 -33.33
C THR A 61 3.71 39.17 -33.96
N VAL A 62 2.87 39.92 -33.22
CA VAL A 62 2.45 41.28 -33.62
C VAL A 62 2.49 42.22 -32.41
N LYS A 63 3.14 43.37 -32.57
CA LYS A 63 3.17 44.50 -31.60
C LYS A 63 2.06 45.51 -31.96
N VAL A 64 1.55 46.28 -30.98
CA VAL A 64 1.40 47.75 -31.08
C VAL A 64 1.45 48.40 -29.68
N THR A 65 1.98 49.62 -29.66
CA THR A 65 2.38 50.52 -28.56
C THR A 65 1.25 51.11 -27.69
N MET A 66 1.60 51.53 -26.47
CA MET A 66 0.80 52.39 -25.56
C MET A 66 0.94 53.90 -25.87
N ALA A 67 -0.04 54.72 -25.48
CA ALA A 67 0.08 56.18 -25.38
C ALA A 67 -0.85 56.79 -24.30
N HIS A 68 -0.43 57.88 -23.65
CA HIS A 68 -1.21 58.64 -22.65
C HIS A 68 -2.03 59.78 -23.27
N ASN A 69 -3.14 60.18 -22.64
CA ASN A 69 -3.25 61.53 -22.03
C ASN A 69 -4.51 61.74 -21.16
N LYS A 70 -4.59 62.90 -20.49
CA LYS A 70 -5.61 63.30 -19.49
C LYS A 70 -6.28 64.65 -19.89
N PRO A 71 -7.06 65.38 -19.05
CA PRO A 71 -8.47 65.67 -19.33
C PRO A 71 -8.78 67.16 -19.61
N THR A 72 -10.05 67.49 -19.85
CA THR A 72 -10.55 68.89 -19.77
C THR A 72 -11.99 68.94 -19.26
N SER A 73 -12.45 70.13 -18.88
CA SER A 73 -13.71 70.41 -18.19
C SER A 73 -14.59 71.37 -19.01
N THR A 74 -15.90 71.33 -18.81
CA THR A 74 -16.79 72.48 -19.03
C THR A 74 -18.03 72.39 -18.13
N ARG A 75 -18.73 73.51 -17.98
CA ARG A 75 -19.78 73.79 -16.99
C ARG A 75 -20.79 74.72 -17.67
N ASP A 76 -22.07 74.72 -17.25
CA ASP A 76 -22.80 75.95 -16.84
C ASP A 76 -24.34 75.79 -16.72
N THR A 77 -24.94 76.86 -16.21
CA THR A 77 -26.37 77.22 -16.08
C THR A 77 -27.24 76.55 -15.00
N LEU A 78 -27.80 77.44 -14.16
CA LEU A 78 -28.96 77.33 -13.28
C LEU A 78 -29.93 78.47 -13.73
N PRO A 79 -31.23 78.53 -13.34
CA PRO A 79 -31.54 79.17 -12.04
C PRO A 79 -32.88 78.80 -11.32
N THR A 80 -32.85 78.94 -9.98
CA THR A 80 -33.91 79.36 -9.03
C THR A 80 -35.41 79.07 -9.22
N ALA A 81 -36.02 78.48 -8.18
CA ALA A 81 -37.36 78.82 -7.67
C ALA A 81 -37.43 78.61 -6.13
N ALA A 82 -38.52 79.03 -5.48
CA ALA A 82 -38.68 79.14 -4.01
C ALA A 82 -39.27 77.87 -3.33
N PRO A 83 -39.28 77.76 -1.98
CA PRO A 83 -39.69 76.55 -1.24
C PRO A 83 -41.15 76.58 -0.75
N ASP A 84 -41.68 75.40 -0.42
CA ASP A 84 -42.85 75.17 0.44
C ASP A 84 -42.71 73.83 1.22
N ASP A 85 -43.57 73.61 2.22
CA ASP A 85 -43.41 72.63 3.32
C ASP A 85 -44.29 71.35 3.16
N VAL A 86 -44.38 70.53 4.23
CA VAL A 86 -45.37 69.46 4.53
C VAL A 86 -44.96 67.99 4.27
N THR A 87 -44.35 67.41 5.32
CA THR A 87 -44.52 66.04 5.90
C THR A 87 -44.63 64.76 5.06
N ALA A 88 -43.84 63.74 5.49
CA ALA A 88 -44.05 62.28 5.37
C ALA A 88 -43.99 61.67 3.95
N ASP A 89 -43.63 60.39 3.77
CA ASP A 89 -43.47 59.30 4.75
C ASP A 89 -42.19 58.46 4.48
N SER A 90 -41.72 57.70 5.48
CA SER A 90 -40.44 56.99 5.43
C SER A 90 -40.59 55.49 5.23
N ASN A 91 -40.04 54.93 4.14
CA ASN A 91 -39.74 53.50 4.04
C ASN A 91 -38.66 53.18 2.99
N VAL A 92 -37.41 52.99 3.44
CA VAL A 92 -36.32 52.41 2.63
C VAL A 92 -35.74 51.20 3.38
N THR A 93 -36.17 50.00 2.98
CA THR A 93 -35.69 48.75 3.60
C THR A 93 -34.24 48.47 3.21
N SER A 94 -33.31 48.64 4.15
CA SER A 94 -31.91 48.27 3.95
C SER A 94 -31.72 46.74 3.98
N LYS A 95 -31.03 46.18 2.98
CA LYS A 95 -30.69 44.75 2.95
C LYS A 95 -29.52 44.48 3.89
N ALA A 96 -29.83 44.00 5.10
CA ALA A 96 -28.82 43.57 6.07
C ALA A 96 -27.89 42.48 5.50
N PRO A 97 -26.58 42.50 5.82
CA PRO A 97 -25.62 41.55 5.26
C PRO A 97 -25.90 40.11 5.73
N GLN A 98 -25.69 39.15 4.83
CA GLN A 98 -26.00 37.71 5.03
C GLN A 98 -25.38 37.13 6.32
N TRP A 99 -24.21 37.62 6.72
CA TRP A 99 -23.53 37.28 7.97
C TRP A 99 -24.28 37.62 9.26
N SER A 100 -25.05 38.71 9.32
CA SER A 100 -25.81 39.05 10.54
C SER A 100 -27.00 38.12 10.75
N ARG A 101 -27.65 37.70 9.65
CA ARG A 101 -28.72 36.69 9.67
C ARG A 101 -28.19 35.33 10.11
N LEU A 102 -27.05 34.89 9.59
CA LEU A 102 -26.41 33.63 10.01
C LEU A 102 -26.04 33.65 11.50
N ARG A 103 -25.50 34.77 12.00
CA ARG A 103 -25.15 34.96 13.41
C ARG A 103 -26.38 34.92 14.33
N ALA A 104 -27.47 35.59 13.96
CA ALA A 104 -28.72 35.57 14.70
C ALA A 104 -29.37 34.17 14.71
N LEU A 105 -29.30 33.45 13.59
CA LEU A 105 -29.84 32.09 13.48
C LEU A 105 -29.02 31.10 14.35
N LEU A 106 -27.69 31.20 14.35
CA LEU A 106 -26.83 30.42 15.25
C LEU A 106 -27.08 30.76 16.73
N GLN A 107 -27.30 32.03 17.07
CA GLN A 107 -27.66 32.42 18.44
C GLN A 107 -29.00 31.82 18.86
N THR A 108 -30.07 31.97 18.07
CA THR A 108 -31.39 31.41 18.39
C THR A 108 -31.45 29.87 18.44
N ILE A 109 -30.53 29.16 17.78
CA ILE A 109 -30.36 27.70 17.95
C ILE A 109 -29.70 27.37 19.29
N VAL A 110 -28.64 28.10 19.67
CA VAL A 110 -27.93 27.91 20.95
C VAL A 110 -28.80 28.33 22.15
N GLU A 111 -29.61 29.39 22.00
CA GLU A 111 -30.57 29.88 23.01
C GLU A 111 -31.75 28.91 23.23
N ARG A 112 -32.00 27.96 22.31
CA ARG A 112 -33.02 26.91 22.46
C ARG A 112 -32.54 25.62 23.14
N ASP A 113 -31.25 25.53 23.49
CA ASP A 113 -30.58 24.43 24.21
C ASP A 113 -31.00 22.99 23.80
N TYR A 114 -31.22 22.77 22.50
CA TYR A 114 -31.66 21.46 21.98
C TYR A 114 -30.67 20.34 22.36
N PRO A 115 -31.11 19.22 22.97
CA PRO A 115 -30.21 18.24 23.58
C PRO A 115 -29.35 17.48 22.56
N TRP A 116 -29.78 17.39 21.31
CA TRP A 116 -29.08 16.70 20.23
C TRP A 116 -27.94 17.53 19.58
N LEU A 117 -27.77 18.81 19.94
CA LEU A 117 -26.79 19.70 19.27
C LEU A 117 -25.35 19.21 19.36
N GLY A 118 -24.94 18.62 20.49
CA GLY A 118 -23.61 18.03 20.63
C GLY A 118 -23.36 16.87 19.68
N TRP A 119 -24.37 16.04 19.43
CA TRP A 119 -24.30 14.95 18.45
C TRP A 119 -24.24 15.50 17.02
N ALA A 120 -25.11 16.45 16.68
CA ALA A 120 -25.10 17.07 15.35
C ALA A 120 -23.78 17.80 15.05
N PHE A 121 -23.14 18.45 16.03
CA PHE A 121 -21.81 19.04 15.86
C PHE A 121 -20.73 17.98 15.63
N VAL A 122 -20.69 16.90 16.41
CA VAL A 122 -19.69 15.83 16.24
C VAL A 122 -19.80 15.20 14.86
N TYR A 123 -21.01 14.92 14.38
CA TYR A 123 -21.21 14.41 13.03
C TYR A 123 -20.83 15.45 11.97
N SER A 124 -21.41 16.66 12.01
CA SER A 124 -21.21 17.67 10.96
C SER A 124 -19.76 18.11 10.82
N PHE A 125 -19.02 18.27 11.93
CA PHE A 125 -17.62 18.68 11.89
C PHE A 125 -16.70 17.56 11.38
N THR A 126 -16.86 16.34 11.90
CA THR A 126 -15.97 15.23 11.54
C THR A 126 -16.26 14.71 10.13
N LEU A 127 -17.52 14.58 9.72
CA LEU A 127 -17.88 14.20 8.35
C LEU A 127 -17.40 15.25 7.33
N PHE A 128 -17.49 16.55 7.65
CA PHE A 128 -16.95 17.60 6.77
C PHE A 128 -15.42 17.51 6.65
N PHE A 129 -14.72 17.25 7.76
CA PHE A 129 -13.26 17.06 7.74
C PHE A 129 -12.85 15.87 6.87
N LEU A 130 -13.49 14.71 7.05
CA LEU A 130 -13.22 13.51 6.26
C LEU A 130 -13.56 13.72 4.78
N PHE A 131 -14.72 14.30 4.47
CA PHE A 131 -15.13 14.62 3.11
C PHE A 131 -14.13 15.55 2.38
N VAL A 132 -13.58 16.55 3.07
CA VAL A 132 -12.53 17.41 2.49
C VAL A 132 -11.28 16.60 2.15
N TYR A 133 -10.82 15.70 3.02
CA TYR A 133 -9.68 14.83 2.75
C TYR A 133 -9.96 13.83 1.62
N ARG A 134 -11.17 13.25 1.54
CA ARG A 134 -11.60 12.42 0.41
C ARG A 134 -11.56 13.19 -0.91
N CYS A 135 -12.05 14.43 -0.96
CA CYS A 135 -11.95 15.27 -2.15
C CYS A 135 -10.51 15.62 -2.55
N ILE A 136 -9.57 15.70 -1.59
CA ILE A 136 -8.14 15.92 -1.86
C ILE A 136 -7.48 14.64 -2.42
N GLY A 137 -7.83 13.47 -1.89
CA GLY A 137 -7.27 12.19 -2.34
C GLY A 137 -7.87 11.62 -3.63
N LEU A 138 -9.14 11.93 -3.94
CA LEU A 138 -9.97 11.28 -4.96
C LEU A 138 -9.27 11.02 -6.31
N SER A 139 -8.60 12.03 -6.88
CA SER A 139 -7.96 11.88 -8.20
C SER A 139 -6.79 10.91 -8.18
N ALA A 140 -6.01 10.88 -7.10
CA ALA A 140 -4.91 9.93 -6.94
C ALA A 140 -5.47 8.53 -6.61
N LEU A 141 -6.50 8.45 -5.76
CA LEU A 141 -7.19 7.20 -5.41
C LEU A 141 -7.83 6.48 -6.61
N ILE A 142 -8.29 7.21 -7.63
CA ILE A 142 -8.75 6.62 -8.89
C ILE A 142 -7.56 6.19 -9.75
N SER A 143 -6.55 7.07 -9.92
CA SER A 143 -5.38 6.80 -10.77
C SER A 143 -4.49 5.64 -10.28
N MET A 144 -4.46 5.41 -8.96
CA MET A 144 -3.74 4.30 -8.35
C MET A 144 -4.39 2.94 -8.70
N TYR A 145 -5.68 2.90 -9.02
CA TYR A 145 -6.42 1.66 -9.32
C TYR A 145 -6.86 1.52 -10.79
N ALA A 146 -6.98 2.61 -11.55
CA ALA A 146 -7.44 2.62 -12.94
C ALA A 146 -6.80 3.75 -13.76
N SER A 147 -7.16 3.90 -15.04
CA SER A 147 -6.69 5.02 -15.85
C SER A 147 -7.34 6.34 -15.39
N ALA A 148 -6.76 7.47 -15.82
CA ALA A 148 -7.37 8.78 -15.61
C ALA A 148 -8.71 8.95 -16.36
N GLU A 149 -8.98 8.14 -17.39
CA GLU A 149 -10.21 8.19 -18.19
C GLU A 149 -11.37 7.42 -17.52
N ASP A 150 -11.05 6.42 -16.69
CA ASP A 150 -12.01 5.66 -15.86
C ASP A 150 -12.65 6.51 -14.75
N GLY A 151 -12.10 7.71 -14.49
CA GLY A 151 -12.60 8.74 -13.55
C GLY A 151 -13.94 9.39 -13.94
N THR A 152 -14.86 8.61 -14.49
CA THR A 152 -16.20 9.04 -14.93
C THR A 152 -17.02 9.62 -13.77
N LEU A 153 -18.00 10.46 -14.09
CA LEU A 153 -18.90 11.05 -13.09
C LEU A 153 -19.64 9.98 -12.25
N ALA A 154 -19.93 8.82 -12.82
CA ALA A 154 -20.55 7.69 -12.12
C ALA A 154 -19.60 7.08 -11.07
N VAL A 155 -18.34 6.84 -11.44
CA VAL A 155 -17.29 6.36 -10.51
C VAL A 155 -17.04 7.39 -9.41
N VAL A 156 -16.85 8.66 -9.76
CA VAL A 156 -16.66 9.76 -8.80
C VAL A 156 -17.81 9.87 -7.79
N LEU A 157 -19.06 9.80 -8.24
CA LEU A 157 -20.22 9.82 -7.35
C LEU A 157 -20.30 8.55 -6.49
N GLY A 158 -20.05 7.38 -7.07
CA GLY A 158 -20.02 6.10 -6.34
C GLY A 158 -18.99 6.12 -5.21
N VAL A 159 -17.76 6.57 -5.50
CA VAL A 159 -16.67 6.66 -4.52
C VAL A 159 -17.01 7.63 -3.38
N LEU A 160 -17.53 8.82 -3.71
CA LEU A 160 -17.91 9.81 -2.70
C LEU A 160 -19.12 9.36 -1.85
N ILE A 161 -20.09 8.65 -2.43
CA ILE A 161 -21.26 8.13 -1.69
C ILE A 161 -20.85 6.97 -0.77
N LEU A 162 -20.10 5.99 -1.28
CA LEU A 162 -19.67 4.84 -0.48
C LEU A 162 -18.72 5.27 0.65
N GLY A 163 -17.77 6.15 0.37
CA GLY A 163 -16.87 6.72 1.39
C GLY A 163 -17.62 7.55 2.44
N PHE A 164 -18.68 8.27 2.07
CA PHE A 164 -19.52 8.98 3.05
C PHE A 164 -20.33 8.03 3.94
N LEU A 165 -20.80 6.90 3.41
CA LEU A 165 -21.49 5.87 4.19
C LEU A 165 -20.56 5.20 5.20
N GLU A 166 -19.34 4.86 4.79
CA GLU A 166 -18.26 4.39 5.67
C GLU A 166 -17.93 5.44 6.75
N ASP A 167 -17.69 6.70 6.37
CA ASP A 167 -17.43 7.80 7.31
C ASP A 167 -18.55 7.92 8.35
N PHE A 168 -19.81 7.74 7.95
CA PHE A 168 -20.95 7.81 8.85
C PHE A 168 -20.92 6.69 9.91
N VAL A 169 -20.56 5.45 9.53
CA VAL A 169 -20.35 4.34 10.47
C VAL A 169 -19.19 4.63 11.42
N CYS A 170 -18.05 5.06 10.90
CA CYS A 170 -16.86 5.34 11.70
C CYS A 170 -17.09 6.51 12.68
N VAL A 171 -17.76 7.58 12.23
CA VAL A 171 -18.19 8.71 13.07
C VAL A 171 -19.26 8.29 14.08
N THR A 172 -20.09 7.29 13.79
CA THR A 172 -21.03 6.71 14.76
C THR A 172 -20.30 6.06 15.94
N TYR A 173 -19.30 5.21 15.68
CA TYR A 173 -18.49 4.60 16.75
C TYR A 173 -17.67 5.65 17.53
N PHE A 174 -17.10 6.65 16.83
CA PHE A 174 -16.40 7.78 17.45
C PHE A 174 -17.32 8.60 18.39
N ALA A 175 -18.53 8.93 17.94
CA ALA A 175 -19.52 9.63 18.75
C ALA A 175 -19.98 8.80 19.96
N CYS A 176 -20.19 7.49 19.80
CA CYS A 176 -20.50 6.58 20.90
C CYS A 176 -19.37 6.51 21.95
N THR A 177 -18.11 6.53 21.50
CA THR A 177 -16.93 6.55 22.39
C THR A 177 -16.84 7.85 23.19
N LEU A 178 -17.03 8.99 22.54
CA LEU A 178 -17.10 10.30 23.21
C LEU A 178 -18.29 10.40 24.18
N TRP A 179 -19.44 9.84 23.81
CA TRP A 179 -20.64 9.77 24.66
C TRP A 179 -20.42 8.91 25.90
N LEU A 180 -19.78 7.75 25.76
CA LEU A 180 -19.42 6.89 26.89
C LEU A 180 -18.49 7.62 27.87
N PHE A 181 -17.50 8.36 27.36
CA PHE A 181 -16.66 9.23 28.19
C PHE A 181 -17.47 10.32 28.91
N ASP A 182 -18.33 11.06 28.19
CA ASP A 182 -19.16 12.12 28.77
C ASP A 182 -20.12 11.57 29.85
N LYS A 183 -20.65 10.34 29.68
CA LYS A 183 -21.47 9.62 30.67
C LYS A 183 -20.68 9.14 31.90
N LEU A 184 -19.46 8.64 31.72
CA LEU A 184 -18.63 8.12 32.82
C LEU A 184 -17.94 9.21 33.65
N LYS A 185 -17.55 10.32 33.01
CA LYS A 185 -16.93 11.51 33.61
C LYS A 185 -17.59 11.97 34.94
N PRO A 186 -18.93 12.18 35.05
CA PRO A 186 -19.56 12.57 36.32
C PRO A 186 -19.55 11.46 37.38
N ILE A 187 -19.48 10.18 36.99
CA ILE A 187 -19.39 9.05 37.93
C ILE A 187 -17.97 8.98 38.53
N VAL A 188 -16.94 9.17 37.69
CA VAL A 188 -15.55 9.26 38.14
C VAL A 188 -15.33 10.49 39.02
N ALA A 189 -15.86 11.66 38.63
CA ALA A 189 -15.75 12.88 39.41
C ALA A 189 -16.36 12.76 40.83
N LYS A 190 -17.44 11.98 41.00
CA LYS A 190 -18.04 11.69 42.31
C LYS A 190 -17.16 10.83 43.23
N ARG A 191 -16.15 10.13 42.71
CA ARG A 191 -15.21 9.31 43.51
C ARG A 191 -14.01 10.10 44.05
N PHE A 192 -13.77 11.32 43.56
CA PHE A 192 -12.67 12.17 44.03
C PHE A 192 -13.21 13.30 44.90
N THR A 193 -13.07 13.16 46.22
CA THR A 193 -13.45 14.18 47.20
C THR A 193 -12.46 15.35 47.19
N GLY A 194 -12.83 16.44 46.54
CA GLY A 194 -12.03 17.67 46.44
C GLY A 194 -12.89 18.90 46.16
N GLU A 195 -12.29 20.09 46.27
CA GLU A 195 -13.02 21.36 46.16
C GLU A 195 -13.63 21.58 44.76
N GLY A 196 -14.86 22.12 44.73
CA GLY A 196 -15.66 22.21 43.50
C GLY A 196 -15.07 23.05 42.36
N VAL A 197 -14.06 23.88 42.63
CA VAL A 197 -13.33 24.66 41.61
C VAL A 197 -12.28 23.80 40.90
N THR A 198 -11.45 23.06 41.64
CA THR A 198 -10.39 22.23 41.06
C THR A 198 -10.98 21.07 40.25
N ILE A 199 -12.04 20.44 40.74
CA ILE A 199 -12.81 19.42 39.98
C ILE A 199 -13.38 20.01 38.69
N ARG A 200 -13.90 21.25 38.71
CA ARG A 200 -14.46 21.91 37.51
C ARG A 200 -13.39 22.23 36.46
N VAL A 201 -12.19 22.63 36.89
CA VAL A 201 -11.05 22.86 35.98
C VAL A 201 -10.52 21.55 35.42
N ALA A 202 -10.26 20.56 36.28
CA ALA A 202 -9.81 19.23 35.87
C ALA A 202 -10.80 18.56 34.90
N GLY A 203 -12.11 18.66 35.17
CA GLY A 203 -13.16 18.13 34.29
C GLY A 203 -13.26 18.84 32.93
N LYS A 204 -12.76 20.07 32.79
CA LYS A 204 -12.62 20.74 31.48
C LYS A 204 -11.34 20.34 30.76
N MET A 205 -10.21 20.24 31.47
CA MET A 205 -8.96 19.72 30.90
C MET A 205 -9.13 18.28 30.40
N ALA A 206 -9.86 17.43 31.13
CA ALA A 206 -10.17 16.07 30.72
C ALA A 206 -11.02 16.03 29.43
N VAL A 207 -12.07 16.85 29.31
CA VAL A 207 -12.85 16.95 28.06
C VAL A 207 -11.99 17.42 26.90
N PHE A 208 -11.13 18.44 27.11
CA PHE A 208 -10.24 18.91 26.07
C PHE A 208 -9.28 17.81 25.61
N SER A 209 -8.49 17.25 26.53
CA SER A 209 -7.47 16.25 26.21
C SER A 209 -8.06 14.97 25.61
N VAL A 210 -9.19 14.47 26.12
CA VAL A 210 -9.82 13.26 25.56
C VAL A 210 -10.46 13.54 24.21
N SER A 211 -11.15 14.68 24.02
CA SER A 211 -11.71 15.04 22.72
C SER A 211 -10.63 15.29 21.67
N TRP A 212 -9.50 15.87 22.06
CA TRP A 212 -8.35 16.12 21.19
C TRP A 212 -7.66 14.80 20.81
N LEU A 213 -7.29 13.97 21.79
CA LEU A 213 -6.62 12.70 21.57
C LEU A 213 -7.46 11.73 20.73
N LEU A 214 -8.76 11.61 21.02
CA LEU A 214 -9.65 10.75 20.23
C LEU A 214 -9.85 11.29 18.81
N PHE A 215 -10.02 12.61 18.62
CA PHE A 215 -10.16 13.16 17.27
C PHE A 215 -8.88 12.95 16.46
N VAL A 216 -7.70 13.19 17.04
CA VAL A 216 -6.40 12.96 16.39
C VAL A 216 -6.20 11.47 16.08
N ALA A 217 -6.44 10.56 17.03
CA ALA A 217 -6.30 9.12 16.80
C ALA A 217 -7.27 8.60 15.72
N PHE A 218 -8.48 9.14 15.64
CA PHE A 218 -9.50 8.78 14.65
C PHE A 218 -9.18 9.33 13.24
N THR A 219 -8.57 10.52 13.13
CA THR A 219 -8.34 11.19 11.84
C THR A 219 -6.93 11.05 11.28
N ILE A 220 -5.91 10.77 12.10
CA ILE A 220 -4.53 10.51 11.62
C ILE A 220 -4.50 9.47 10.49
N PRO A 221 -5.17 8.30 10.60
CA PRO A 221 -5.04 7.26 9.57
C PRO A 221 -5.55 7.69 8.19
N VAL A 222 -6.63 8.48 8.15
CA VAL A 222 -7.21 9.01 6.90
C VAL A 222 -6.33 10.12 6.30
N VAL A 223 -5.78 11.00 7.15
CA VAL A 223 -4.83 12.05 6.70
C VAL A 223 -3.52 11.45 6.20
N ALA A 224 -3.03 10.39 6.87
CA ALA A 224 -1.83 9.66 6.47
C ALA A 224 -2.03 8.90 5.15
N ASP A 225 -3.19 8.26 4.95
CA ASP A 225 -3.53 7.59 3.68
C ASP A 225 -3.55 8.58 2.51
N VAL A 226 -4.31 9.68 2.62
CA VAL A 226 -4.41 10.69 1.56
C VAL A 226 -3.05 11.37 1.25
N LEU A 227 -2.14 11.43 2.23
CA LEU A 227 -0.76 11.84 2.00
C LEU A 227 0.04 10.79 1.22
N ILE A 228 0.07 9.54 1.70
CA ILE A 228 0.92 8.48 1.13
C ILE A 228 0.43 8.09 -0.28
N VAL A 229 -0.89 8.09 -0.54
CA VAL A 229 -1.43 7.90 -1.90
C VAL A 229 -0.99 9.03 -2.84
N ARG A 230 -1.01 10.30 -2.39
CA ARG A 230 -0.62 11.44 -3.23
C ARG A 230 0.89 11.60 -3.44
N LEU A 231 1.71 11.07 -2.54
CA LEU A 231 3.17 11.28 -2.53
C LEU A 231 3.96 10.04 -2.96
N ARG A 232 3.40 8.84 -2.78
CA ARG A 232 4.05 7.56 -3.07
C ARG A 232 3.18 6.59 -3.86
N ASP A 233 1.94 6.94 -4.23
CA ASP A 233 0.99 6.05 -4.94
C ASP A 233 0.85 4.69 -4.22
N MET A 234 0.76 4.73 -2.88
CA MET A 234 0.58 3.58 -2.00
C MET A 234 -0.50 3.89 -0.95
N ARG A 235 -1.15 2.84 -0.43
CA ARG A 235 -2.13 2.96 0.67
C ARG A 235 -1.47 2.87 2.04
N PHE A 236 -2.04 3.56 3.02
CA PHE A 236 -1.61 3.48 4.41
C PHE A 236 -2.20 2.24 5.10
N THR A 237 -1.33 1.52 5.81
CA THR A 237 -1.63 0.35 6.65
C THR A 237 -0.79 0.42 7.93
N PHE A 238 -1.18 -0.28 8.99
CA PHE A 238 -0.37 -0.37 10.22
C PHE A 238 0.95 -1.11 9.98
N ASP A 239 1.02 -1.99 8.96
CA ASP A 239 2.28 -2.59 8.51
C ASP A 239 3.36 -1.58 8.09
N ILE A 240 3.00 -0.37 7.62
CA ILE A 240 4.00 0.70 7.37
C ILE A 240 4.60 1.18 8.70
N ILE A 241 3.82 1.23 9.78
CA ILE A 241 4.33 1.54 11.13
C ILE A 241 5.18 0.39 11.66
N VAL A 242 4.77 -0.87 11.47
CA VAL A 242 5.54 -2.06 11.89
C VAL A 242 6.90 -2.08 11.19
N MET A 243 6.92 -1.91 9.86
CA MET A 243 8.14 -1.75 9.07
C MET A 243 9.01 -0.60 9.59
N ALA A 244 8.44 0.58 9.84
CA ALA A 244 9.21 1.73 10.34
C ALA A 244 9.78 1.53 11.77
N ILE A 245 9.20 0.64 12.58
CA ILE A 245 9.70 0.26 13.91
C ILE A 245 10.80 -0.81 13.81
N GLN A 246 10.65 -1.77 12.90
CA GLN A 246 11.63 -2.83 12.64
C GLN A 246 12.89 -2.24 11.96
N GLU A 247 12.69 -1.53 10.85
CA GLU A 247 13.73 -0.91 10.03
C GLU A 247 14.24 0.45 10.58
N LYS A 248 13.94 0.78 11.85
CA LYS A 248 14.32 2.06 12.48
C LYS A 248 15.82 2.40 12.35
N ASP A 249 16.70 1.39 12.34
CA ASP A 249 18.16 1.54 12.29
C ASP A 249 18.67 1.68 10.84
N ASN A 250 17.77 1.51 9.87
CA ASN A 250 17.93 1.79 8.44
C ASN A 250 17.09 3.03 8.02
N ALA A 251 16.12 3.49 8.82
CA ALA A 251 15.18 4.57 8.52
C ALA A 251 15.81 5.89 8.05
N SER A 252 17.03 6.22 8.50
CA SER A 252 17.77 7.41 8.03
C SER A 252 18.39 7.26 6.63
N SER A 253 18.16 6.13 5.95
CA SER A 253 18.66 5.79 4.61
C SER A 253 17.55 5.70 3.57
N PHE A 254 16.30 5.96 3.96
CA PHE A 254 15.19 6.13 3.04
C PHE A 254 15.18 7.57 2.53
N GLU A 255 15.10 7.74 1.21
CA GLU A 255 15.03 9.05 0.59
C GLU A 255 13.61 9.63 0.75
N VAL A 256 13.53 10.86 1.24
CA VAL A 256 12.29 11.61 1.47
C VAL A 256 12.48 13.01 0.92
N SER A 257 11.60 13.47 0.03
CA SER A 257 11.80 14.75 -0.65
C SER A 257 11.32 15.95 0.17
N THR A 258 11.80 17.13 -0.21
CA THR A 258 11.42 18.38 0.48
C THR A 258 9.93 18.69 0.28
N GLU A 259 9.32 18.21 -0.82
CA GLU A 259 7.89 18.36 -1.08
C GLU A 259 7.08 17.47 -0.13
N GLU A 260 7.48 16.20 0.08
CA GLU A 260 6.85 15.31 1.06
C GLU A 260 6.90 15.85 2.50
N ILE A 261 8.08 16.33 2.93
CA ILE A 261 8.25 16.94 4.26
C ILE A 261 7.34 18.16 4.40
N THR A 262 7.19 18.95 3.33
CA THR A 262 6.33 20.14 3.31
C THR A 262 4.85 19.77 3.40
N ASP A 263 4.36 18.86 2.55
CA ASP A 263 2.94 18.45 2.54
C ASP A 263 2.58 17.73 3.85
N ALA A 264 3.47 16.90 4.40
CA ALA A 264 3.30 16.29 5.71
C ALA A 264 3.22 17.34 6.84
N CYS A 265 4.09 18.35 6.86
CA CYS A 265 4.04 19.43 7.86
C CYS A 265 2.76 20.28 7.75
N VAL A 266 2.32 20.60 6.53
CA VAL A 266 1.09 21.35 6.27
C VAL A 266 -0.14 20.57 6.76
N ASN A 267 -0.24 19.29 6.42
CA ASN A 267 -1.37 18.45 6.81
C ASN A 267 -1.38 18.13 8.31
N ALA A 268 -0.21 17.89 8.93
CA ALA A 268 -0.10 17.76 10.38
C ALA A 268 -0.54 19.05 11.11
N THR A 269 -0.20 20.23 10.56
CA THR A 269 -0.65 21.51 11.13
C THR A 269 -2.16 21.71 10.96
N ALA A 270 -2.72 21.40 9.79
CA ALA A 270 -4.16 21.47 9.54
C ALA A 270 -4.96 20.57 10.49
N LEU A 271 -4.49 19.33 10.68
CA LEU A 271 -5.04 18.36 11.64
C LEU A 271 -4.97 18.89 13.09
N VAL A 272 -3.82 19.39 13.54
CA VAL A 272 -3.66 19.93 14.90
C VAL A 272 -4.58 21.13 15.14
N VAL A 273 -4.77 22.00 14.14
CA VAL A 273 -5.73 23.12 14.21
C VAL A 273 -7.17 22.61 14.29
N ALA A 274 -7.56 21.65 13.46
CA ALA A 274 -8.91 21.07 13.47
C ALA A 274 -9.24 20.36 14.80
N ALA A 275 -8.33 19.52 15.30
CA ALA A 275 -8.46 18.84 16.59
C ALA A 275 -8.54 19.82 17.76
N THR A 276 -7.74 20.89 17.72
CA THR A 276 -7.75 21.96 18.74
C THR A 276 -9.08 22.72 18.73
N PHE A 277 -9.63 23.03 17.55
CA PHE A 277 -10.95 23.66 17.43
C PHE A 277 -12.07 22.74 17.94
N PHE A 278 -12.08 21.46 17.53
CA PHE A 278 -13.06 20.46 17.97
C PHE A 278 -13.08 20.30 19.50
N ALA A 279 -11.91 20.10 20.11
CA ALA A 279 -11.75 19.97 21.55
C ALA A 279 -12.09 21.28 22.29
N PHE A 280 -11.75 22.44 21.73
CA PHE A 280 -12.10 23.74 22.29
C PHE A 280 -13.62 23.95 22.31
N VAL A 281 -14.33 23.65 21.22
CA VAL A 281 -15.80 23.73 21.17
C VAL A 281 -16.42 22.80 22.22
N ARG A 282 -16.04 21.51 22.26
CA ARG A 282 -16.51 20.54 23.27
C ARG A 282 -16.22 20.96 24.72
N THR A 283 -15.17 21.75 24.96
CA THR A 283 -14.79 22.23 26.30
C THR A 283 -15.44 23.56 26.71
N ARG A 284 -15.83 24.38 25.73
CA ARG A 284 -16.43 25.71 25.93
C ARG A 284 -17.95 25.69 25.88
N ALA A 285 -18.54 24.96 24.95
CA ALA A 285 -19.98 24.89 24.74
C ALA A 285 -20.62 23.84 25.65
N SER A 286 -21.56 24.24 26.49
CA SER A 286 -22.33 23.32 27.35
C SER A 286 -23.18 22.35 26.54
N TRP A 287 -23.74 22.79 25.41
CA TRP A 287 -24.55 21.97 24.50
C TRP A 287 -23.76 20.86 23.77
N ALA A 288 -22.43 20.93 23.76
CA ALA A 288 -21.56 19.97 23.10
C ALA A 288 -21.28 18.70 23.94
N ASP A 289 -21.76 18.66 25.18
CA ASP A 289 -21.75 17.47 26.05
C ASP A 289 -22.74 16.42 25.51
N LEU A 290 -22.22 15.26 25.06
CA LEU A 290 -23.04 14.24 24.40
C LEU A 290 -23.98 13.55 25.39
N ALA A 291 -23.67 13.54 26.69
CA ALA A 291 -24.46 12.88 27.72
C ALA A 291 -25.85 13.52 27.92
N ARG A 292 -26.08 14.72 27.36
CA ARG A 292 -27.37 15.43 27.30
C ARG A 292 -28.46 14.69 26.52
N TRP A 293 -28.09 13.83 25.58
CA TRP A 293 -29.02 13.05 24.76
C TRP A 293 -28.63 11.58 24.73
N ASN A 294 -29.57 10.73 24.33
CA ASN A 294 -29.34 9.32 24.10
C ASN A 294 -30.05 8.91 22.79
N PRO A 295 -29.33 8.57 21.71
CA PRO A 295 -29.95 8.21 20.45
C PRO A 295 -30.76 6.91 20.52
N THR A 296 -30.54 6.03 21.51
CA THR A 296 -31.39 4.84 21.70
C THR A 296 -32.80 5.18 22.23
N GLN A 297 -33.05 6.45 22.61
CA GLN A 297 -34.36 6.95 23.05
C GLN A 297 -35.13 7.69 21.93
N ILE A 298 -34.75 7.50 20.66
CA ILE A 298 -35.56 7.99 19.53
C ILE A 298 -36.92 7.29 19.55
N ALA A 299 -37.99 8.08 19.65
CA ALA A 299 -39.36 7.61 19.55
C ALA A 299 -39.70 7.23 18.10
N LEU A 300 -39.33 6.02 17.67
CA LEU A 300 -39.79 5.44 16.42
C LEU A 300 -41.32 5.28 16.47
N PRO A 301 -42.08 5.92 15.55
CA PRO A 301 -43.53 5.78 15.49
C PRO A 301 -43.90 4.43 14.85
N LEU A 302 -43.69 3.33 15.58
CA LEU A 302 -44.32 2.05 15.25
C LEU A 302 -45.84 2.25 15.40
N SER A 303 -46.50 2.47 14.27
CA SER A 303 -47.95 2.64 14.20
C SER A 303 -48.65 1.36 14.66
N SER A 304 -49.12 1.35 15.90
CA SER A 304 -49.98 0.33 16.45
C SER A 304 -51.26 0.97 16.98
N SER A 305 -52.37 0.69 16.29
CA SER A 305 -53.73 1.12 16.65
C SER A 305 -54.09 2.62 16.50
N TYR A 306 -54.50 2.99 15.29
CA TYR A 306 -55.54 4.01 15.07
C TYR A 306 -56.95 3.55 15.52
N ALA A 307 -57.08 2.32 16.06
CA ALA A 307 -58.36 1.65 16.32
C ALA A 307 -58.92 1.88 17.74
N TYR A 308 -58.23 2.62 18.61
CA TYR A 308 -58.63 2.78 20.03
C TYR A 308 -59.29 4.14 20.38
N ASP A 309 -59.02 5.22 19.63
CA ASP A 309 -59.57 6.55 19.98
C ASP A 309 -61.05 6.74 19.57
N ILE A 310 -61.57 5.99 18.59
CA ILE A 310 -63.00 6.03 18.23
C ILE A 310 -63.90 5.45 19.34
N LEU A 311 -63.39 4.53 20.16
CA LEU A 311 -64.13 3.93 21.28
C LEU A 311 -64.15 4.80 22.56
N ARG A 312 -63.42 5.92 22.60
CA ARG A 312 -63.34 6.78 23.79
C ARG A 312 -64.41 7.89 23.83
N LEU A 313 -65.19 8.05 22.75
CA LEU A 313 -66.30 9.02 22.65
C LEU A 313 -67.68 8.46 23.04
N THR A 314 -67.80 7.15 23.30
CA THR A 314 -69.07 6.47 23.61
C THR A 314 -69.00 5.70 24.94
N GLY A 315 -68.55 6.38 26.01
CA GLY A 315 -68.23 5.72 27.29
C GLY A 315 -68.59 6.47 28.58
N SER A 316 -69.37 7.56 28.55
CA SER A 316 -69.76 8.26 29.79
C SER A 316 -71.09 9.02 29.69
N THR A 317 -72.18 8.37 30.11
CA THR A 317 -73.09 8.84 31.18
C THR A 317 -74.36 7.99 31.22
N LYS A 318 -74.67 7.38 32.37
CA LYS A 318 -76.06 7.07 32.72
C LYS A 318 -76.26 6.98 34.24
N ASN A 319 -76.73 8.08 34.84
CA ASN A 319 -77.48 8.07 36.09
C ASN A 319 -78.16 9.42 36.33
N GLN A 320 -79.34 9.62 35.71
CA GLN A 320 -80.58 9.88 36.47
C GLN A 320 -81.84 9.89 35.57
N LEU A 321 -82.94 9.47 36.20
CA LEU A 321 -84.38 9.67 35.95
C LEU A 321 -84.97 9.90 34.53
N ASN A 322 -85.86 8.95 34.20
CA ASN A 322 -87.26 9.11 33.78
C ASN A 322 -87.69 9.63 32.39
N SER A 323 -88.64 8.83 31.85
CA SER A 323 -89.83 9.15 31.05
C SER A 323 -89.76 9.17 29.51
N ASN A 324 -90.73 8.44 28.95
CA ASN A 324 -91.37 8.52 27.63
C ASN A 324 -90.63 8.03 26.36
N GLU A 325 -91.04 6.83 25.97
CA GLU A 325 -91.23 6.26 24.61
C GLU A 325 -91.90 7.23 23.58
N PRO A 326 -92.01 6.90 22.26
CA PRO A 326 -91.53 5.70 21.53
C PRO A 326 -90.97 5.92 20.08
N LYS A 327 -90.66 4.80 19.39
CA LYS A 327 -90.72 4.54 17.90
C LYS A 327 -89.59 5.10 16.99
N VAL A 328 -88.81 4.22 16.30
CA VAL A 328 -88.99 3.65 14.91
C VAL A 328 -88.34 4.55 13.84
N GLN A 329 -87.64 4.10 12.77
CA GLN A 329 -87.60 2.80 12.06
C GLN A 329 -86.20 2.37 11.54
N GLU A 330 -86.16 1.22 10.85
CA GLU A 330 -85.12 0.63 9.96
C GLU A 330 -84.53 1.64 8.93
N SER A 331 -83.34 1.43 8.32
CA SER A 331 -83.01 0.27 7.46
C SER A 331 -81.52 0.14 7.08
N SER A 332 -81.15 -1.06 6.63
CA SER A 332 -79.85 -1.46 6.03
C SER A 332 -80.04 -1.64 4.50
N PRO A 333 -79.33 -2.52 3.77
CA PRO A 333 -77.90 -2.91 3.73
C PRO A 333 -77.31 -2.71 2.28
N VAL A 334 -76.55 -3.71 1.77
CA VAL A 334 -76.17 -4.00 0.34
C VAL A 334 -74.84 -3.43 -0.19
N THR A 335 -73.92 -4.20 -0.81
CA THR A 335 -73.45 -5.63 -0.71
C THR A 335 -72.12 -5.78 -1.52
N GLU A 336 -71.45 -6.96 -1.43
CA GLU A 336 -70.76 -7.71 -2.54
C GLU A 336 -69.60 -7.02 -3.33
N ASP A 337 -68.63 -7.68 -3.97
CA ASP A 337 -68.16 -9.09 -4.09
C ASP A 337 -66.59 -9.03 -4.16
N ALA A 338 -65.74 -9.97 -3.72
CA ALA A 338 -65.65 -11.44 -3.87
C ALA A 338 -65.07 -11.94 -5.22
N GLU A 339 -63.86 -12.53 -5.19
CA GLU A 339 -63.48 -13.65 -6.07
C GLU A 339 -62.31 -14.48 -5.48
N VAL A 340 -62.19 -15.77 -5.89
CA VAL A 340 -61.39 -16.81 -5.20
C VAL A 340 -60.95 -17.93 -6.16
N SER A 341 -59.70 -18.41 -6.07
CA SER A 341 -59.21 -19.82 -6.21
C SER A 341 -57.70 -19.83 -6.54
N THR A 342 -56.77 -20.43 -5.80
CA THR A 342 -56.51 -21.86 -5.43
C THR A 342 -56.07 -22.78 -6.58
N LEU A 343 -55.08 -23.65 -6.28
CA LEU A 343 -54.90 -25.07 -6.68
C LEU A 343 -53.56 -25.56 -6.06
N THR A 344 -53.57 -26.37 -4.98
CA THR A 344 -53.36 -27.85 -4.90
C THR A 344 -51.90 -28.34 -5.02
N GLU A 345 -51.37 -29.36 -4.31
CA GLU A 345 -51.77 -30.28 -3.20
C GLU A 345 -50.51 -31.11 -2.76
N LYS A 346 -50.43 -32.21 -1.95
CA LYS A 346 -51.31 -33.16 -1.20
C LYS A 346 -50.47 -33.97 -0.15
N VAL A 347 -51.12 -34.70 0.78
CA VAL A 347 -50.78 -36.06 1.34
C VAL A 347 -49.46 -36.27 2.13
N ASP A 348 -49.38 -36.99 3.27
CA ASP A 348 -50.31 -37.48 4.33
C ASP A 348 -49.44 -37.83 5.59
N ASP A 349 -49.88 -38.24 6.79
CA ASP A 349 -51.02 -39.07 7.24
C ASP A 349 -51.50 -38.72 8.70
N LYS A 350 -52.49 -39.44 9.27
CA LYS A 350 -53.28 -39.08 10.48
C LYS A 350 -53.10 -40.00 11.70
N GLY A 351 -53.35 -39.48 12.91
CA GLY A 351 -53.14 -40.20 14.20
C GLY A 351 -53.97 -39.79 15.44
N THR A 352 -55.27 -39.54 15.29
CA THR A 352 -56.37 -39.59 16.32
C THR A 352 -56.09 -39.52 17.86
N LYS A 353 -56.53 -38.41 18.49
CA LYS A 353 -57.14 -38.24 19.86
C LYS A 353 -56.55 -38.97 21.11
N SER A 354 -56.18 -38.23 22.18
CA SER A 354 -57.09 -37.89 23.33
C SER A 354 -56.41 -37.46 24.65
N SER A 355 -56.76 -36.28 25.17
CA SER A 355 -56.96 -35.88 26.60
C SER A 355 -56.02 -36.28 27.78
N ARG A 356 -55.67 -35.27 28.60
CA ARG A 356 -55.49 -35.20 30.09
C ARG A 356 -54.07 -35.03 30.70
N TYR A 357 -53.95 -34.05 31.63
CA TYR A 357 -53.30 -34.03 32.98
C TYR A 357 -51.85 -34.57 33.15
N VAL A 358 -50.97 -34.10 34.08
CA VAL A 358 -50.89 -32.87 34.92
C VAL A 358 -49.42 -32.67 35.39
N THR A 359 -49.13 -31.59 36.12
CA THR A 359 -47.87 -31.22 36.81
C THR A 359 -47.12 -32.36 37.52
N VAL A 360 -45.77 -32.25 37.58
CA VAL A 360 -44.93 -32.83 38.64
C VAL A 360 -43.86 -31.80 39.05
N ASP A 361 -43.83 -31.43 40.32
CA ASP A 361 -42.74 -30.70 40.99
C ASP A 361 -41.83 -31.69 41.74
N ILE A 362 -40.59 -31.29 42.06
CA ILE A 362 -39.73 -31.92 43.07
C ILE A 362 -39.04 -30.81 43.88
N ASP A 363 -38.96 -30.98 45.21
CA ASP A 363 -38.57 -29.94 46.18
C ASP A 363 -37.79 -30.55 47.38
N ALA A 364 -37.26 -29.68 48.27
CA ALA A 364 -36.55 -29.94 49.54
C ALA A 364 -35.11 -30.52 49.41
N SER A 365 -34.13 -30.25 50.30
CA SER A 365 -34.01 -29.47 51.56
C SER A 365 -32.55 -28.94 51.68
N GLU A 366 -32.06 -28.09 52.62
CA GLU A 366 -32.14 -28.06 54.10
C GLU A 366 -32.09 -26.63 54.71
N CYS A 367 -31.78 -26.46 56.01
CA CYS A 367 -32.25 -25.37 56.88
C CYS A 367 -31.21 -24.87 57.91
N SER A 368 -31.30 -23.61 58.37
CA SER A 368 -31.10 -23.24 59.81
C SER A 368 -31.44 -21.77 60.16
N THR A 369 -32.38 -21.59 61.10
CA THR A 369 -32.46 -20.58 62.21
C THR A 369 -31.92 -19.14 62.04
N ALA A 370 -32.58 -18.06 62.49
CA ALA A 370 -33.88 -17.78 63.14
C ALA A 370 -34.11 -16.22 63.11
N ALA A 371 -35.08 -15.54 63.76
CA ALA A 371 -36.02 -15.88 64.84
C ALA A 371 -37.33 -15.03 64.80
N SER A 372 -37.86 -14.70 66.00
CA SER A 372 -39.15 -14.11 66.41
C SER A 372 -39.15 -12.56 66.48
N ASP A 373 -40.24 -11.82 66.79
CA ASP A 373 -41.57 -12.10 67.41
C ASP A 373 -42.73 -11.31 66.72
N ASP A 374 -43.94 -11.42 67.29
CA ASP A 374 -45.28 -10.85 66.95
C ASP A 374 -45.33 -9.30 66.69
N ASP A 375 -46.42 -8.65 66.22
CA ASP A 375 -47.87 -8.90 66.44
C ASP A 375 -48.80 -8.24 65.37
N ASN A 376 -50.11 -8.43 65.52
CA ASN A 376 -51.22 -8.14 64.59
C ASN A 376 -51.82 -6.72 64.67
N ASP A 377 -52.22 -6.13 63.53
CA ASP A 377 -53.51 -5.40 63.44
C ASP A 377 -54.07 -5.24 61.99
N THR A 378 -55.31 -4.72 61.89
CA THR A 378 -56.22 -4.92 60.75
C THR A 378 -56.67 -3.61 60.08
N SER A 379 -56.60 -3.50 58.75
CA SER A 379 -57.57 -2.70 57.98
C SER A 379 -57.63 -3.09 56.49
N GLN A 380 -58.83 -3.08 55.91
CA GLN A 380 -59.04 -3.19 54.47
C GLN A 380 -59.27 -1.80 53.88
N CYS A 381 -58.54 -1.43 52.82
CA CYS A 381 -58.91 -0.27 51.98
C CYS A 381 -58.35 -0.38 50.55
N LEU A 382 -59.20 -0.85 49.63
CA LEU A 382 -59.19 -0.68 48.16
C LEU A 382 -57.90 -1.01 47.35
N PRO A 383 -58.00 -1.81 46.27
CA PRO A 383 -56.87 -2.06 45.39
C PRO A 383 -56.56 -0.82 44.52
N VAL A 384 -55.35 -0.28 44.66
CA VAL A 384 -54.75 0.54 43.61
C VAL A 384 -54.19 -0.43 42.56
N GLU A 385 -54.68 -0.36 41.33
CA GLU A 385 -54.01 -0.99 40.20
C GLU A 385 -52.61 -0.37 40.04
N LYS A 386 -51.59 -1.12 40.43
CA LYS A 386 -50.21 -0.81 40.02
C LYS A 386 -50.08 -1.21 38.55
N GLU A 387 -49.94 -0.22 37.67
CA GLU A 387 -49.37 -0.47 36.35
C GLU A 387 -48.03 -1.22 36.52
N ASP A 388 -47.88 -2.31 35.78
CA ASP A 388 -46.72 -3.20 35.89
C ASP A 388 -45.50 -2.55 35.21
N THR A 389 -44.79 -1.70 35.96
CA THR A 389 -43.64 -0.91 35.48
C THR A 389 -42.58 -1.78 34.80
N ASN A 390 -42.34 -3.00 35.32
CA ASN A 390 -41.44 -3.99 34.73
C ASN A 390 -41.75 -4.30 33.26
N ARG A 391 -43.01 -4.19 32.83
CA ARG A 391 -43.45 -4.50 31.46
C ARG A 391 -43.23 -3.32 30.50
N VAL A 392 -43.31 -2.10 31.01
CA VAL A 392 -42.96 -0.87 30.25
C VAL A 392 -41.44 -0.80 30.08
N ASP A 393 -40.68 -1.00 31.16
CA ASP A 393 -39.22 -1.01 31.14
C ASP A 393 -38.67 -2.04 30.15
N LYS A 394 -39.15 -3.30 30.19
CA LYS A 394 -38.74 -4.35 29.24
C LYS A 394 -38.99 -3.96 27.77
N ARG A 395 -40.11 -3.31 27.46
CA ARG A 395 -40.40 -2.82 26.09
C ARG A 395 -39.44 -1.71 25.68
N GLN A 396 -39.14 -0.78 26.59
CA GLN A 396 -38.23 0.32 26.31
C GLN A 396 -36.77 -0.15 26.16
N TYR A 397 -36.32 -1.10 26.98
CA TYR A 397 -35.01 -1.74 26.82
C TYR A 397 -34.92 -2.50 25.49
N LEU A 398 -35.95 -3.26 25.10
CA LEU A 398 -35.98 -3.96 23.81
C LEU A 398 -35.89 -3.00 22.62
N GLN A 399 -36.56 -1.84 22.69
CA GLN A 399 -36.45 -0.79 21.66
C GLN A 399 -35.06 -0.16 21.64
N GLN A 400 -34.46 0.13 22.80
CA GLN A 400 -33.10 0.66 22.89
C GLN A 400 -32.06 -0.31 22.31
N SER A 401 -32.17 -1.60 22.64
CA SER A 401 -31.33 -2.66 22.08
C SER A 401 -31.53 -2.84 20.59
N LEU A 402 -32.76 -2.73 20.07
CA LEU A 402 -33.03 -2.81 18.63
C LEU A 402 -32.42 -1.61 17.87
N ILE A 403 -32.53 -0.39 18.39
CA ILE A 403 -31.92 0.80 17.78
C ILE A 403 -30.38 0.68 17.78
N ALA A 404 -29.79 0.16 18.86
CA ALA A 404 -28.35 -0.11 18.92
C ALA A 404 -27.92 -1.21 17.93
N LEU A 405 -28.68 -2.31 17.83
CA LEU A 405 -28.44 -3.41 16.88
C LEU A 405 -28.52 -2.92 15.42
N VAL A 406 -29.50 -2.09 15.09
CA VAL A 406 -29.63 -1.50 13.75
C VAL A 406 -28.44 -0.58 13.44
N GLY A 407 -28.14 0.39 14.32
CA GLY A 407 -27.13 1.40 14.05
C GLY A 407 -25.67 0.93 14.14
N LEU A 408 -25.37 -0.04 15.01
CA LEU A 408 -23.99 -0.47 15.31
C LEU A 408 -23.61 -1.82 14.71
N ILE A 409 -24.56 -2.56 14.12
CA ILE A 409 -24.31 -3.89 13.51
C ILE A 409 -24.97 -3.98 12.13
N LEU A 410 -26.30 -3.84 12.02
CA LEU A 410 -26.99 -4.09 10.74
C LEU A 410 -26.68 -3.04 9.65
N PHE A 411 -26.53 -1.76 10.02
CA PHE A 411 -26.16 -0.71 9.07
C PHE A 411 -24.70 -0.83 8.57
N PRO A 412 -23.69 -1.12 9.42
CA PRO A 412 -22.37 -1.56 8.98
C PRO A 412 -22.40 -2.79 8.05
N MET A 413 -23.15 -3.84 8.40
CA MET A 413 -23.29 -5.04 7.55
C MET A 413 -23.93 -4.74 6.19
N LEU A 414 -24.89 -3.79 6.13
CA LEU A 414 -25.45 -3.31 4.86
C LEU A 414 -24.40 -2.58 4.03
N ILE A 415 -23.52 -1.79 4.64
CA ILE A 415 -22.45 -1.07 3.92
C ILE A 415 -21.39 -2.03 3.38
N ILE A 416 -21.06 -3.11 4.11
CA ILE A 416 -20.24 -4.21 3.60
C ILE A 416 -20.92 -4.87 2.39
N ALA A 417 -22.21 -5.22 2.50
CA ALA A 417 -22.95 -5.80 1.38
C ALA A 417 -23.01 -4.86 0.14
N VAL A 418 -23.01 -3.54 0.35
CA VAL A 418 -22.95 -2.54 -0.72
C VAL A 418 -21.52 -2.40 -1.29
N SER A 419 -20.46 -2.44 -0.49
CA SER A 419 -19.09 -2.36 -1.01
C SER A 419 -18.71 -3.60 -1.82
N CYS A 420 -19.15 -4.80 -1.39
CA CYS A 420 -19.01 -6.03 -2.18
C CYS A 420 -19.87 -6.05 -3.46
N ALA A 421 -20.92 -5.23 -3.56
CA ALA A 421 -21.77 -5.08 -4.74
C ALA A 421 -21.35 -3.92 -5.67
N CYS A 422 -20.43 -3.06 -5.23
CA CYS A 422 -19.78 -2.05 -6.07
C CYS A 422 -18.69 -2.68 -6.95
N SER A 423 -18.31 -1.99 -8.04
CA SER A 423 -17.11 -2.40 -8.79
C SER A 423 -15.85 -2.26 -7.92
N PRO A 424 -14.80 -3.08 -8.12
CA PRO A 424 -13.57 -2.99 -7.34
C PRO A 424 -12.96 -1.59 -7.32
N LEU A 425 -12.97 -0.87 -8.46
CA LEU A 425 -12.53 0.52 -8.53
C LEU A 425 -13.29 1.44 -7.55
N VAL A 426 -14.63 1.34 -7.52
CA VAL A 426 -15.44 2.14 -6.59
C VAL A 426 -15.20 1.73 -5.14
N ALA A 427 -15.11 0.42 -4.84
CA ALA A 427 -14.89 -0.06 -3.47
C ALA A 427 -13.51 0.34 -2.93
N TYR A 428 -12.44 0.08 -3.68
CA TYR A 428 -11.06 0.31 -3.24
C TYR A 428 -10.68 1.80 -3.21
N SER A 429 -11.17 2.63 -4.15
CA SER A 429 -11.00 4.09 -4.06
C SER A 429 -11.86 4.74 -2.96
N ALA A 430 -12.92 4.09 -2.47
CA ALA A 430 -13.83 4.63 -1.46
C ALA A 430 -13.47 4.28 -0.02
N LEU A 431 -13.14 3.03 0.28
CA LEU A 431 -12.94 2.58 1.66
C LEU A 431 -11.62 3.09 2.25
N ASN A 432 -11.47 3.18 3.58
CA ASN A 432 -10.18 3.43 4.24
C ASN A 432 -9.47 2.11 4.57
N THR A 433 -8.21 1.94 4.16
CA THR A 433 -7.47 0.67 4.34
C THR A 433 -7.20 0.36 5.79
N THR A 434 -6.86 1.34 6.62
CA THR A 434 -6.60 1.14 8.06
C THR A 434 -7.83 0.78 8.87
N LEU A 435 -9.01 1.30 8.49
CA LEU A 435 -10.28 0.90 9.11
C LEU A 435 -10.66 -0.53 8.69
N ASN A 436 -10.36 -0.90 7.43
CA ASN A 436 -10.56 -2.25 6.94
C ASN A 436 -9.61 -3.27 7.61
N GLU A 437 -8.32 -2.93 7.75
CA GLU A 437 -7.28 -3.71 8.44
C GLU A 437 -7.67 -3.97 9.91
N MET A 438 -8.16 -2.95 10.63
CA MET A 438 -8.70 -3.09 11.99
C MET A 438 -9.94 -4.01 12.09
N LEU A 439 -10.58 -4.32 10.96
CA LEU A 439 -11.80 -5.12 10.86
C LEU A 439 -11.60 -6.38 10.00
N GLY A 440 -10.36 -6.87 9.89
CA GLY A 440 -10.05 -8.15 9.24
C GLY A 440 -10.29 -8.15 7.73
N HIS A 441 -10.09 -7.00 7.09
CA HIS A 441 -10.36 -6.74 5.67
C HIS A 441 -11.83 -6.85 5.19
N ALA A 442 -12.78 -7.03 6.11
CA ALA A 442 -14.18 -7.39 5.84
C ALA A 442 -15.04 -6.39 5.04
N PHE A 443 -14.53 -5.22 4.64
CA PHE A 443 -15.23 -4.25 3.77
C PHE A 443 -14.75 -4.29 2.33
N GLN A 444 -13.54 -4.81 2.06
CA GLN A 444 -13.05 -4.97 0.69
C GLN A 444 -13.71 -6.20 0.04
N PRO A 445 -14.03 -6.14 -1.27
CA PRO A 445 -14.24 -7.34 -2.07
C PRO A 445 -13.05 -8.29 -1.90
N ASP A 446 -13.32 -9.60 -1.86
CA ASP A 446 -12.25 -10.59 -1.86
C ASP A 446 -11.51 -10.57 -3.21
N VAL A 447 -10.19 -10.75 -3.18
CA VAL A 447 -9.33 -10.79 -4.37
C VAL A 447 -9.22 -12.21 -4.92
N ASP A 448 -9.61 -13.24 -4.13
CA ASP A 448 -9.65 -14.64 -4.56
C ASP A 448 -10.84 -14.91 -5.50
N GLY A 449 -10.73 -14.36 -6.71
CA GLY A 449 -11.65 -14.51 -7.81
C GLY A 449 -11.70 -15.93 -8.37
N SER A 450 -12.49 -16.79 -7.74
CA SER A 450 -13.03 -18.05 -8.30
C SER A 450 -12.00 -18.96 -8.99
N THR A 451 -11.29 -19.77 -8.19
CA THR A 451 -10.40 -20.84 -8.68
C THR A 451 -11.18 -21.99 -9.33
N SER A 452 -11.65 -21.75 -10.55
CA SER A 452 -12.05 -22.80 -11.49
C SER A 452 -10.81 -23.64 -11.82
N ALA A 453 -10.65 -24.77 -11.12
CA ALA A 453 -9.40 -25.54 -11.04
C ALA A 453 -9.02 -26.33 -12.30
N VAL A 454 -9.69 -26.11 -13.43
CA VAL A 454 -9.54 -26.86 -14.68
C VAL A 454 -9.46 -25.87 -15.84
N ASP A 455 -8.33 -25.85 -16.54
CA ASP A 455 -8.19 -25.21 -17.85
C ASP A 455 -8.91 -26.05 -18.93
N GLU A 456 -9.25 -25.46 -20.09
CA GLU A 456 -10.04 -26.10 -21.18
C GLU A 456 -9.39 -27.33 -21.87
N LYS A 457 -8.39 -27.97 -21.25
CA LYS A 457 -7.52 -29.01 -21.84
C LYS A 457 -7.30 -30.23 -20.94
N ASP A 458 -8.15 -30.45 -19.95
CA ASP A 458 -8.10 -31.56 -18.97
C ASP A 458 -6.79 -31.67 -18.16
N LEU A 459 -5.95 -30.63 -18.15
CA LEU A 459 -4.70 -30.56 -17.39
C LEU A 459 -4.88 -29.74 -16.10
N PRO A 460 -4.12 -30.06 -15.02
CA PRO A 460 -4.02 -29.21 -13.85
C PRO A 460 -3.56 -27.80 -14.21
N TRP A 461 -4.17 -26.76 -13.64
CA TRP A 461 -3.89 -25.36 -13.96
C TRP A 461 -2.41 -24.96 -13.73
N VAL A 462 -1.68 -25.71 -12.90
CA VAL A 462 -0.25 -25.55 -12.64
C VAL A 462 0.64 -25.81 -13.87
N GLU A 463 0.16 -26.57 -14.86
CA GLU A 463 0.81 -26.80 -16.16
C GLU A 463 0.83 -25.56 -17.08
N THR A 464 0.14 -24.49 -16.70
CA THR A 464 0.29 -23.18 -17.36
C THR A 464 1.64 -22.52 -17.02
N TYR A 465 2.28 -22.93 -15.91
CA TYR A 465 3.56 -22.37 -15.42
C TYR A 465 4.68 -23.40 -15.57
N ILE A 466 4.49 -24.63 -15.06
CA ILE A 466 5.40 -25.76 -15.31
C ILE A 466 5.43 -26.04 -16.84
N HIS A 467 6.52 -26.59 -17.35
CA HIS A 467 6.66 -26.87 -18.79
C HIS A 467 6.90 -28.36 -19.05
N HIS A 468 5.89 -29.20 -18.82
CA HIS A 468 5.93 -30.66 -19.03
C HIS A 468 6.57 -31.10 -20.38
N ALA A 469 6.46 -30.29 -21.43
CA ALA A 469 7.07 -30.55 -22.73
C ALA A 469 8.61 -30.65 -22.68
N THR A 470 9.26 -30.00 -21.71
CA THR A 470 10.72 -30.00 -21.53
C THR A 470 11.19 -30.34 -20.11
N GLU A 471 10.32 -30.29 -19.09
CA GLU A 471 10.64 -30.64 -17.71
C GLU A 471 10.00 -31.99 -17.32
N ASN A 472 10.84 -33.00 -17.11
CA ASN A 472 10.41 -34.33 -16.68
C ASN A 472 10.18 -34.29 -15.17
N HIS A 473 8.94 -34.30 -14.72
CA HIS A 473 8.60 -34.09 -13.31
C HIS A 473 7.44 -34.97 -12.81
N GLU A 474 7.32 -35.07 -11.49
CA GLU A 474 6.23 -35.75 -10.77
C GLU A 474 5.61 -34.74 -9.79
N LEU A 475 4.31 -34.43 -9.95
CA LEU A 475 3.57 -33.52 -9.07
C LEU A 475 3.19 -34.21 -7.75
N PHE A 476 3.31 -33.52 -6.63
CA PHE A 476 2.87 -34.04 -5.32
C PHE A 476 1.37 -33.81 -5.02
N GLY A 477 0.64 -33.13 -5.92
CA GLY A 477 -0.81 -32.92 -5.84
C GLY A 477 -1.34 -32.16 -7.06
N ASN A 478 -2.67 -32.09 -7.21
CA ASN A 478 -3.30 -31.44 -8.37
C ASN A 478 -3.38 -29.91 -8.27
N ASP A 479 -3.21 -29.35 -7.06
CA ASP A 479 -3.36 -27.92 -6.74
C ASP A 479 -2.05 -27.33 -6.13
N THR A 480 -0.92 -27.81 -6.64
CA THR A 480 0.42 -27.41 -6.17
C THR A 480 1.43 -27.37 -7.30
N LEU A 481 2.35 -26.40 -7.26
CA LEU A 481 3.57 -26.40 -8.06
C LEU A 481 4.66 -27.29 -7.46
N TYR A 482 4.47 -27.75 -6.21
CA TYR A 482 5.39 -28.64 -5.51
C TYR A 482 5.51 -29.98 -6.25
N ARG A 483 6.71 -30.23 -6.75
CA ARG A 483 7.01 -31.36 -7.64
C ARG A 483 8.44 -31.84 -7.46
N ARG A 484 8.70 -33.04 -7.98
CA ARG A 484 10.02 -33.63 -8.12
C ARG A 484 10.46 -33.62 -9.58
N THR A 485 11.41 -32.77 -9.94
CA THR A 485 12.03 -32.68 -11.25
C THR A 485 13.12 -33.75 -11.40
N THR A 486 12.97 -34.65 -12.36
CA THR A 486 13.89 -35.76 -12.64
C THR A 486 14.85 -35.50 -13.81
N GLY A 487 14.61 -34.45 -14.60
CA GLY A 487 15.50 -34.02 -15.67
C GLY A 487 14.81 -33.12 -16.69
N PHE A 488 15.52 -32.82 -17.79
CA PHE A 488 15.02 -31.94 -18.86
C PHE A 488 15.25 -32.54 -20.24
N GLN A 489 14.30 -32.33 -21.16
CA GLN A 489 14.27 -32.90 -22.51
C GLN A 489 13.85 -31.87 -23.58
N GLY A 490 13.83 -32.30 -24.84
CA GLY A 490 13.51 -31.44 -25.99
C GLY A 490 14.71 -30.66 -26.53
N ASP A 491 14.49 -29.98 -27.66
CA ASP A 491 15.50 -29.22 -28.42
C ASP A 491 16.24 -28.18 -27.55
N LEU A 492 17.51 -27.96 -27.86
CA LEU A 492 18.35 -26.95 -27.20
C LEU A 492 18.29 -25.61 -27.92
N ALA A 493 18.19 -24.53 -27.16
CA ALA A 493 18.45 -23.16 -27.60
C ALA A 493 19.97 -22.89 -27.61
N PHE A 494 20.66 -23.40 -26.59
CA PHE A 494 22.12 -23.42 -26.44
C PHE A 494 22.54 -24.63 -25.60
N ASP A 495 23.83 -24.94 -25.52
CA ASP A 495 24.36 -25.93 -24.57
C ASP A 495 25.54 -25.35 -23.77
N VAL A 496 25.77 -25.92 -22.58
CA VAL A 496 26.91 -25.57 -21.72
C VAL A 496 27.57 -26.87 -21.30
N LYS A 497 28.78 -27.11 -21.79
CA LYS A 497 29.49 -28.38 -21.58
C LYS A 497 29.88 -28.58 -20.10
N VAL A 498 29.27 -29.57 -19.47
CA VAL A 498 29.50 -30.00 -18.09
C VAL A 498 30.02 -31.44 -18.06
N ASN A 499 30.97 -31.73 -17.17
CA ASN A 499 31.48 -33.06 -16.90
C ASN A 499 31.02 -33.49 -15.50
N PRO A 500 30.16 -34.51 -15.34
CA PRO A 500 29.72 -34.97 -14.01
C PRO A 500 30.85 -35.40 -13.07
N LYS A 501 32.04 -35.76 -13.59
CA LYS A 501 33.23 -36.11 -12.80
C LYS A 501 34.11 -34.91 -12.45
N ASN A 502 33.91 -33.76 -13.08
CA ASN A 502 34.50 -32.48 -12.68
C ASN A 502 33.43 -31.38 -12.84
N PRO A 503 32.48 -31.27 -11.89
CA PRO A 503 31.43 -30.27 -11.95
C PRO A 503 32.03 -28.85 -11.88
N PRO A 504 31.56 -27.91 -12.71
CA PRO A 504 32.00 -26.52 -12.62
C PRO A 504 31.51 -25.88 -11.31
N ASN A 505 32.20 -24.84 -10.90
CA ASN A 505 31.66 -23.89 -9.91
C ASN A 505 30.49 -23.11 -10.55
N VAL A 506 29.59 -22.59 -9.73
CA VAL A 506 28.48 -21.74 -10.18
C VAL A 506 28.51 -20.44 -9.39
N LEU A 507 28.50 -19.33 -10.11
CA LEU A 507 28.56 -17.98 -9.56
C LEU A 507 27.33 -17.19 -10.03
N LEU A 508 26.51 -16.74 -9.10
CA LEU A 508 25.41 -15.82 -9.34
C LEU A 508 25.83 -14.41 -8.90
N LEU A 509 26.14 -13.54 -9.86
CA LEU A 509 26.40 -12.12 -9.65
C LEU A 509 25.11 -11.34 -9.83
N VAL A 510 24.65 -10.69 -8.77
CA VAL A 510 23.49 -9.81 -8.80
C VAL A 510 23.93 -8.38 -8.54
N ILE A 511 23.61 -7.50 -9.49
CA ILE A 511 24.10 -6.13 -9.56
C ILE A 511 22.97 -5.17 -9.22
N GLU A 512 23.15 -4.45 -8.12
CA GLU A 512 22.23 -3.45 -7.57
C GLU A 512 21.70 -2.46 -8.64
N SER A 513 20.37 -2.41 -8.79
CA SER A 513 19.61 -1.47 -9.60
C SER A 513 20.00 -1.41 -11.09
N PHE A 514 20.54 -2.52 -11.64
CA PHE A 514 21.05 -2.63 -13.01
C PHE A 514 19.95 -2.92 -14.05
N ARG A 515 19.38 -1.84 -14.59
CA ARG A 515 18.36 -1.85 -15.65
C ARG A 515 18.92 -2.22 -17.03
N TYR A 516 18.08 -2.83 -17.87
CA TYR A 516 18.34 -3.15 -19.28
C TYR A 516 18.94 -1.97 -20.08
N HIS A 517 18.37 -0.78 -19.86
CA HIS A 517 18.76 0.49 -20.48
C HIS A 517 20.24 0.86 -20.28
N ASP A 518 20.92 0.36 -19.24
CA ASP A 518 22.31 0.74 -18.95
C ASP A 518 23.35 0.07 -19.89
N SER A 519 22.92 -0.87 -20.74
CA SER A 519 23.74 -1.57 -21.73
C SER A 519 23.30 -1.21 -23.15
N HIS A 520 24.16 -0.49 -23.87
CA HIS A 520 23.91 -0.19 -25.30
C HIS A 520 23.94 -1.48 -26.14
N TYR A 521 24.65 -2.53 -25.70
CA TYR A 521 24.61 -3.83 -26.38
C TYR A 521 23.24 -4.52 -26.22
N LEU A 522 22.62 -4.47 -25.04
CA LEU A 522 21.28 -5.04 -24.86
C LEU A 522 20.23 -4.22 -25.61
N VAL A 523 20.26 -2.88 -25.56
CA VAL A 523 19.36 -2.01 -26.34
C VAL A 523 19.57 -2.21 -27.84
N GLY A 524 20.82 -2.19 -28.31
CA GLY A 524 21.20 -2.33 -29.70
C GLY A 524 21.09 -1.04 -30.52
N ASP A 525 21.84 -1.01 -31.62
CA ASP A 525 22.17 0.21 -32.38
C ASP A 525 20.97 0.88 -33.11
N GLU A 526 19.78 0.26 -33.09
CA GLU A 526 18.54 0.86 -33.61
C GLU A 526 17.81 1.74 -32.57
N ASP A 527 18.07 1.54 -31.27
CA ASP A 527 17.48 2.23 -30.11
C ASP A 527 16.11 2.90 -30.35
N PRO A 528 15.04 2.12 -30.59
CA PRO A 528 13.76 2.67 -31.04
C PRO A 528 13.00 3.52 -29.99
N SER A 529 13.38 3.43 -28.70
CA SER A 529 12.90 4.36 -27.65
C SER A 529 13.81 5.59 -27.45
N ASN A 530 14.90 5.70 -28.21
CA ASN A 530 15.96 6.70 -28.10
C ASN A 530 16.46 6.91 -26.65
N LEU A 531 16.77 5.79 -26.01
CA LEU A 531 17.28 5.68 -24.64
C LEU A 531 18.65 6.35 -24.49
N PHE A 532 19.54 6.16 -25.47
CA PHE A 532 20.91 6.67 -25.53
C PHE A 532 21.05 8.04 -26.22
N LYS A 533 19.96 8.62 -26.75
CA LYS A 533 19.92 9.99 -27.30
C LYS A 533 20.90 10.18 -28.46
N ASP A 534 20.74 9.31 -29.46
CA ASP A 534 21.49 9.31 -30.71
C ASP A 534 23.02 9.22 -30.49
N SER A 535 23.46 8.48 -29.46
CA SER A 535 24.87 8.40 -29.04
C SER A 535 25.38 6.97 -28.86
N ASP A 536 26.43 6.63 -29.60
CA ASP A 536 27.15 5.33 -29.61
C ASP A 536 27.86 4.96 -28.27
N MET A 537 27.47 5.54 -27.14
CA MET A 537 28.11 5.30 -25.83
C MET A 537 27.38 4.22 -25.04
N THR A 538 28.13 3.40 -24.31
CA THR A 538 27.57 2.47 -23.32
C THR A 538 27.98 2.88 -21.91
N ILE A 539 27.09 2.70 -20.93
CA ILE A 539 27.35 3.00 -19.51
C ILE A 539 28.04 1.79 -18.86
N THR A 540 27.91 0.59 -19.46
CA THR A 540 28.39 -0.68 -18.91
C THR A 540 29.29 -1.46 -19.90
N PRO A 541 30.44 -0.88 -20.32
CA PRO A 541 31.30 -1.49 -21.34
C PRO A 541 31.92 -2.84 -20.91
N ASN A 542 32.09 -3.11 -19.62
CA ASN A 542 32.60 -4.41 -19.17
C ASN A 542 31.52 -5.48 -19.14
N PHE A 543 30.29 -5.14 -18.76
CA PHE A 543 29.14 -6.00 -18.96
C PHE A 543 28.96 -6.32 -20.45
N ASP A 544 28.96 -5.31 -21.33
CA ASP A 544 28.84 -5.51 -22.79
C ASP A 544 29.96 -6.44 -23.33
N LYS A 545 31.20 -6.27 -22.85
CA LYS A 545 32.36 -7.13 -23.17
C LYS A 545 32.14 -8.59 -22.75
N TRP A 546 31.51 -8.83 -21.60
CA TRP A 546 31.27 -10.19 -21.08
C TRP A 546 30.00 -10.83 -21.62
N ALA A 547 28.92 -10.07 -21.82
CA ALA A 547 27.69 -10.51 -22.47
C ALA A 547 27.96 -10.98 -23.92
N LYS A 548 28.81 -10.26 -24.69
CA LYS A 548 29.27 -10.66 -26.04
C LYS A 548 30.10 -11.96 -26.07
N ARG A 549 30.56 -12.45 -24.90
CA ARG A 549 31.28 -13.73 -24.75
C ARG A 549 30.40 -14.85 -24.17
N GLY A 550 29.26 -14.49 -23.61
CA GLY A 550 28.27 -15.40 -23.05
C GLY A 550 27.04 -15.55 -23.95
N ILE A 551 25.90 -15.73 -23.31
CA ILE A 551 24.56 -15.53 -23.86
C ILE A 551 23.98 -14.29 -23.18
N ALA A 552 23.61 -13.27 -23.94
CA ALA A 552 23.01 -12.04 -23.44
C ALA A 552 21.49 -12.18 -23.31
N LEU A 553 20.88 -11.67 -22.23
CA LEU A 553 19.44 -11.69 -22.01
C LEU A 553 18.88 -10.28 -22.26
N ARG A 554 18.31 -10.06 -23.44
CA ARG A 554 17.80 -8.74 -23.90
C ARG A 554 16.38 -8.45 -23.40
N ASN A 555 15.59 -9.49 -23.21
CA ASN A 555 14.19 -9.40 -22.81
C ASN A 555 14.03 -10.04 -21.41
N TYR A 556 14.75 -9.48 -20.44
CA TYR A 556 14.95 -10.04 -19.10
C TYR A 556 14.33 -9.15 -18.02
N TRP A 557 13.58 -9.78 -17.12
CA TRP A 557 12.69 -9.10 -16.18
C TRP A 557 12.92 -9.57 -14.74
N SER A 558 12.52 -8.72 -13.80
CA SER A 558 12.48 -9.01 -12.38
C SER A 558 11.25 -8.41 -11.70
N SER A 559 11.16 -8.55 -10.37
CA SER A 559 10.12 -7.97 -9.53
C SER A 559 10.71 -7.02 -8.47
N TRP A 560 10.01 -5.93 -8.13
CA TRP A 560 10.52 -4.83 -7.28
C TRP A 560 10.17 -5.04 -5.80
N ARG A 561 11.09 -5.04 -4.82
CA ARG A 561 12.51 -4.60 -4.78
C ARG A 561 13.47 -5.74 -4.33
N THR A 562 14.77 -5.49 -4.18
CA THR A 562 15.88 -6.46 -3.97
C THR A 562 15.55 -7.79 -3.27
N SER A 563 14.88 -7.79 -2.12
CA SER A 563 14.46 -9.03 -1.43
C SER A 563 13.67 -9.99 -2.34
N ARG A 564 12.81 -9.46 -3.20
CA ARG A 564 12.04 -10.23 -4.20
C ARG A 564 12.91 -10.82 -5.29
N SER A 565 14.03 -10.18 -5.61
CA SER A 565 15.01 -10.78 -6.52
C SER A 565 15.66 -12.02 -5.92
N VAL A 566 15.80 -12.10 -4.59
CA VAL A 566 16.26 -13.33 -3.92
C VAL A 566 15.18 -14.42 -4.02
N GLU A 567 13.90 -14.07 -3.85
CA GLU A 567 12.77 -15.00 -4.05
C GLU A 567 12.74 -15.57 -5.49
N SER A 568 12.80 -14.71 -6.52
CA SER A 568 12.89 -15.14 -7.92
C SER A 568 14.18 -15.92 -8.21
N LEU A 569 15.37 -15.32 -8.04
CA LEU A 569 16.64 -15.93 -8.47
C LEU A 569 16.99 -17.22 -7.73
N LEU A 570 16.74 -17.28 -6.42
CA LEU A 570 17.16 -18.45 -5.63
C LEU A 570 16.08 -19.55 -5.60
N PHE A 571 14.80 -19.21 -5.49
CA PHE A 571 13.73 -20.19 -5.27
C PHE A 571 12.77 -20.35 -6.46
N ALA A 572 12.94 -19.54 -7.51
CA ALA A 572 12.12 -19.53 -8.72
C ALA A 572 10.63 -19.27 -8.50
N GLN A 573 10.31 -18.52 -7.45
CA GLN A 573 8.93 -18.18 -7.09
C GLN A 573 8.54 -16.83 -7.68
N LEU A 574 7.25 -16.60 -7.95
CA LEU A 574 6.75 -15.24 -8.16
C LEU A 574 6.68 -14.57 -6.78
N PRO A 575 7.39 -13.47 -6.53
CA PRO A 575 7.62 -13.02 -5.15
C PRO A 575 6.39 -12.51 -4.41
N TYR A 576 6.38 -12.65 -3.09
CA TYR A 576 5.26 -12.34 -2.18
C TYR A 576 4.64 -10.94 -2.43
N ASP A 577 3.33 -10.85 -2.69
CA ASP A 577 2.65 -9.59 -3.02
C ASP A 577 2.25 -8.78 -1.77
N HIS A 578 3.21 -7.99 -1.29
CA HIS A 578 2.96 -7.09 -0.16
C HIS A 578 3.74 -5.78 -0.27
N VAL A 579 3.07 -4.66 -0.01
CA VAL A 579 3.64 -3.31 -0.17
C VAL A 579 4.92 -3.12 0.67
N THR A 580 4.96 -3.68 1.88
CA THR A 580 6.05 -3.49 2.86
C THR A 580 6.82 -4.74 3.26
N LYS A 581 6.37 -5.94 2.86
CA LYS A 581 6.91 -7.25 3.27
C LYS A 581 7.36 -8.04 2.05
N SER A 582 8.13 -9.10 2.27
CA SER A 582 8.68 -10.03 1.28
C SER A 582 8.56 -11.48 1.79
N GLY A 583 8.92 -12.45 0.96
CA GLY A 583 9.08 -13.86 1.34
C GLY A 583 10.23 -14.13 2.34
N MET A 584 10.85 -13.10 2.92
CA MET A 584 11.90 -13.25 3.93
C MET A 584 11.69 -12.39 5.18
N THR A 585 10.72 -11.48 5.19
CA THR A 585 10.44 -10.62 6.36
C THR A 585 10.20 -11.47 7.60
N GLY A 586 10.99 -11.24 8.66
CA GLY A 586 10.94 -12.01 9.91
C GLY A 586 11.75 -13.31 9.89
N GLY A 587 12.57 -13.56 8.86
CA GLY A 587 13.51 -14.68 8.78
C GLY A 587 12.90 -16.00 8.31
N GLN A 588 11.57 -16.13 8.37
CA GLN A 588 10.77 -17.26 7.85
C GLN A 588 11.22 -18.67 8.27
N HIS A 589 11.84 -18.81 9.45
CA HIS A 589 12.41 -20.06 9.98
C HIS A 589 11.47 -21.28 10.08
N GLU A 590 10.16 -21.08 9.95
CA GLU A 590 9.13 -22.12 10.03
C GLU A 590 8.61 -22.53 8.64
N THR A 591 9.16 -21.97 7.56
CA THR A 591 8.73 -22.19 6.17
C THR A 591 9.80 -22.99 5.43
N ASN A 592 9.44 -24.18 4.93
CA ASN A 592 10.37 -24.99 4.14
C ASN A 592 10.47 -24.47 2.69
N LEU A 593 11.69 -24.22 2.21
CA LEU A 593 12.00 -23.77 0.85
C LEU A 593 12.97 -24.71 0.15
N SER A 594 12.88 -24.78 -1.19
CA SER A 594 13.85 -25.50 -2.01
C SER A 594 14.15 -24.74 -3.30
N GLY A 595 15.42 -24.40 -3.49
CA GLY A 595 15.91 -23.60 -4.61
C GLY A 595 17.38 -23.90 -4.92
N LEU A 596 18.10 -22.93 -5.48
CA LEU A 596 19.53 -23.04 -5.80
C LEU A 596 20.39 -23.54 -4.62
N PRO A 597 20.21 -23.08 -3.35
CA PRO A 597 21.00 -23.58 -2.23
C PRO A 597 20.79 -25.08 -1.99
N GLN A 598 19.54 -25.55 -2.04
CA GLN A 598 19.15 -26.95 -1.85
C GLN A 598 19.61 -27.82 -3.02
N LEU A 599 19.39 -27.37 -4.26
CA LEU A 599 19.84 -28.01 -5.50
C LEU A 599 21.35 -28.28 -5.46
N PHE A 600 22.14 -27.26 -5.12
CA PHE A 600 23.61 -27.39 -5.10
C PHE A 600 24.12 -28.14 -3.87
N SER A 601 23.51 -27.98 -2.70
CA SER A 601 23.84 -28.78 -1.51
C SER A 601 23.60 -30.28 -1.75
N ALA A 602 22.47 -30.65 -2.36
CA ALA A 602 22.16 -32.03 -2.74
C ALA A 602 23.14 -32.61 -3.79
N LYS A 603 23.84 -31.74 -4.54
CA LYS A 603 24.89 -32.09 -5.49
C LYS A 603 26.31 -32.03 -4.89
N GLY A 604 26.43 -31.82 -3.57
CA GLY A 604 27.71 -31.80 -2.84
C GLY A 604 28.53 -30.51 -3.01
N TYR A 605 27.91 -29.40 -3.42
CA TYR A 605 28.57 -28.10 -3.51
C TYR A 605 28.79 -27.49 -2.10
N GLU A 606 29.64 -26.48 -1.99
CA GLU A 606 29.71 -25.57 -0.83
C GLU A 606 28.95 -24.29 -1.16
N THR A 607 28.02 -23.88 -0.29
CA THR A 607 27.07 -22.80 -0.59
C THR A 607 27.41 -21.47 0.12
N PHE A 608 27.66 -20.43 -0.67
CA PHE A 608 28.04 -19.10 -0.19
C PHE A 608 27.01 -18.05 -0.60
N PHE A 609 26.60 -17.21 0.35
CA PHE A 609 25.99 -15.91 0.06
C PHE A 609 26.91 -14.78 0.53
N THR A 610 27.06 -13.75 -0.29
CA THR A 610 27.96 -12.63 0.01
C THR A 610 27.34 -11.31 -0.44
N THR A 611 27.53 -10.24 0.32
CA THR A 611 27.10 -8.90 -0.12
C THR A 611 27.89 -7.79 0.56
N GLY A 612 28.04 -6.66 -0.14
CA GLY A 612 28.48 -5.41 0.47
C GLY A 612 27.45 -4.80 1.44
N CYS A 613 26.18 -5.20 1.35
CA CYS A 613 25.04 -4.60 2.05
C CYS A 613 24.83 -5.11 3.51
N ARG A 614 24.05 -4.37 4.29
CA ARG A 614 23.52 -4.80 5.59
C ARG A 614 22.49 -5.92 5.39
N THR A 615 22.70 -7.07 6.02
CA THR A 615 21.74 -8.18 6.01
C THR A 615 20.72 -8.14 7.16
N ASN A 616 20.81 -7.19 8.09
CA ASN A 616 19.78 -7.02 9.14
C ASN A 616 18.51 -6.29 8.64
N TYR A 617 18.53 -5.83 7.38
CA TYR A 617 17.38 -5.31 6.65
C TYR A 617 16.54 -6.50 6.16
N ASP A 618 15.22 -6.43 6.33
CA ASP A 618 14.27 -7.46 5.90
C ASP A 618 14.61 -8.89 6.37
N SER A 619 15.39 -8.99 7.46
CA SER A 619 15.83 -10.25 8.10
C SER A 619 16.70 -11.19 7.24
N TRP A 620 17.46 -10.69 6.25
CA TRP A 620 18.36 -11.52 5.42
C TRP A 620 19.38 -12.33 6.26
N ASP A 621 19.85 -11.77 7.39
CA ASP A 621 20.81 -12.38 8.31
C ASP A 621 20.24 -13.58 9.09
N ALA A 622 18.93 -13.60 9.28
CA ALA A 622 18.19 -14.74 9.82
C ALA A 622 17.77 -15.72 8.70
N PHE A 623 17.31 -15.19 7.57
CA PHE A 623 16.76 -15.96 6.46
C PHE A 623 17.81 -16.80 5.72
N LEU A 624 18.93 -16.20 5.29
CA LEU A 624 19.89 -16.88 4.41
C LEU A 624 20.57 -18.11 5.07
N PRO A 625 21.01 -18.07 6.35
CA PRO A 625 21.57 -19.26 7.01
C PRO A 625 20.53 -20.36 7.25
N ALA A 626 19.25 -20.01 7.44
CA ALA A 626 18.17 -20.97 7.63
C ALA A 626 17.82 -21.73 6.33
N HIS A 627 17.98 -21.08 5.16
CA HIS A 627 17.54 -21.60 3.87
C HIS A 627 18.69 -22.09 2.97
N GLY A 628 19.74 -22.68 3.55
CA GLY A 628 20.67 -23.58 2.85
C GLY A 628 22.04 -23.00 2.45
N PHE A 629 22.46 -21.86 3.00
CA PHE A 629 23.81 -21.32 2.80
C PHE A 629 24.78 -21.73 3.93
N ASP A 630 25.82 -22.51 3.60
CA ASP A 630 26.93 -22.90 4.49
C ASP A 630 27.64 -21.66 5.10
N THR A 631 27.69 -20.54 4.37
CA THR A 631 28.34 -19.30 4.81
C THR A 631 27.68 -18.06 4.22
N VAL A 632 27.40 -17.08 5.08
CA VAL A 632 26.87 -15.76 4.71
C VAL A 632 27.86 -14.67 5.12
N TRP A 633 28.30 -13.83 4.18
CA TRP A 633 29.10 -12.63 4.47
C TRP A 633 28.26 -11.36 4.24
N SER A 634 27.93 -10.66 5.33
CA SER A 634 27.33 -9.33 5.28
C SER A 634 28.39 -8.24 5.11
N ARG A 635 27.95 -6.98 4.97
CA ARG A 635 28.78 -5.77 5.19
C ARG A 635 29.74 -5.91 6.38
N ASN A 636 29.30 -6.46 7.51
CA ASN A 636 30.12 -6.53 8.73
C ASN A 636 31.33 -7.47 8.56
N GLU A 637 31.17 -8.54 7.78
CA GLU A 637 32.21 -9.52 7.48
C GLU A 637 33.15 -8.95 6.40
N MET A 638 32.58 -8.36 5.35
CA MET A 638 33.34 -7.62 4.33
C MET A 638 34.21 -6.51 4.96
N MET A 639 33.67 -5.74 5.91
CA MET A 639 34.42 -4.70 6.62
C MET A 639 35.56 -5.30 7.46
N LYS A 640 35.37 -6.45 8.13
CA LYS A 640 36.44 -7.12 8.90
C LYS A 640 37.56 -7.58 7.98
N LEU A 641 37.22 -8.28 6.89
CA LEU A 641 38.18 -8.80 5.91
C LEU A 641 38.94 -7.66 5.21
N ALA A 642 38.26 -6.57 4.82
CA ALA A 642 38.94 -5.40 4.26
C ALA A 642 39.90 -4.71 5.26
N GLN A 643 39.65 -4.82 6.57
CA GLN A 643 40.55 -4.30 7.61
C GLN A 643 41.77 -5.22 7.84
N SER A 644 41.60 -6.54 7.83
CA SER A 644 42.69 -7.50 8.05
C SER A 644 43.54 -7.75 6.80
N ASP A 645 42.91 -7.87 5.64
CA ASP A 645 43.52 -8.43 4.43
C ASP A 645 43.90 -7.34 3.42
N LEU A 646 43.11 -6.25 3.36
CA LEU A 646 43.29 -5.11 2.46
C LEU A 646 43.81 -3.84 3.17
N GLY A 647 44.00 -3.88 4.49
CA GLY A 647 44.60 -2.80 5.28
C GLY A 647 43.76 -1.52 5.42
N ILE A 648 42.46 -1.56 5.09
CA ILE A 648 41.53 -0.43 5.27
C ILE A 648 41.43 -0.10 6.77
N LYS A 649 41.49 1.17 7.16
CA LYS A 649 41.42 1.55 8.58
C LYS A 649 39.97 1.78 9.02
N PRO A 650 39.63 1.61 10.31
CA PRO A 650 38.31 1.92 10.85
C PRO A 650 37.80 3.35 10.55
N GLY A 651 38.73 4.31 10.39
CA GLY A 651 38.40 5.69 10.03
C GLY A 651 38.07 5.91 8.55
N ASP A 652 38.56 5.05 7.66
CA ASP A 652 38.49 5.27 6.20
C ASP A 652 37.06 5.00 5.65
N TRP A 653 36.25 4.24 6.39
CA TRP A 653 34.86 3.91 6.05
C TRP A 653 33.93 5.12 5.95
N LYS A 654 34.07 6.09 6.88
CA LYS A 654 33.23 7.30 6.97
C LYS A 654 34.02 8.60 7.03
N GLY A 655 35.35 8.51 7.09
CA GLY A 655 36.26 9.63 6.94
C GLY A 655 36.54 9.97 5.47
N PRO A 656 37.56 10.79 5.19
CA PRO A 656 37.78 11.39 3.86
C PRO A 656 37.92 10.43 2.69
N GLU A 657 38.29 9.17 2.92
CA GLU A 657 38.48 8.19 1.83
C GLU A 657 37.17 7.52 1.37
N HIS A 658 36.07 7.69 2.14
CA HIS A 658 34.72 7.23 1.83
C HIS A 658 34.66 5.76 1.35
N ARG A 659 35.31 4.85 2.08
CA ARG A 659 35.40 3.41 1.71
C ARG A 659 34.09 2.63 1.87
N GLY A 660 33.04 3.24 2.41
CA GLY A 660 31.70 2.67 2.49
C GLY A 660 30.60 3.74 2.45
N LEU A 661 29.37 3.27 2.24
CA LEU A 661 28.15 4.05 2.09
C LEU A 661 27.14 3.71 3.21
N ASN A 662 26.03 4.43 3.30
CA ASN A 662 24.97 4.18 4.30
C ASN A 662 24.52 2.71 4.33
N TRP A 663 24.37 2.11 3.16
CA TRP A 663 23.91 0.73 2.97
C TRP A 663 25.01 -0.33 3.13
N GLY A 664 26.29 -0.02 2.88
CA GLY A 664 27.28 -1.09 2.71
C GLY A 664 28.76 -0.69 2.58
N VAL A 665 29.53 -1.68 2.14
CA VAL A 665 30.91 -1.56 1.64
C VAL A 665 30.86 -1.29 0.13
N HIS A 666 31.76 -0.45 -0.39
CA HIS A 666 31.80 -0.18 -1.83
C HIS A 666 32.28 -1.38 -2.67
N ASP A 667 31.83 -1.42 -3.91
CA ASP A 667 31.95 -2.59 -4.79
C ASP A 667 33.41 -2.88 -5.17
N ASP A 668 34.29 -1.86 -5.13
CA ASP A 668 35.75 -2.03 -5.32
C ASP A 668 36.40 -2.89 -4.23
N LEU A 669 35.82 -2.94 -3.03
CA LEU A 669 36.21 -3.84 -1.95
C LEU A 669 35.42 -5.16 -1.98
N SER A 670 34.12 -5.14 -2.30
CA SER A 670 33.31 -6.37 -2.29
C SER A 670 33.74 -7.33 -3.41
N PHE A 671 34.02 -6.83 -4.61
CA PHE A 671 34.56 -7.62 -5.71
C PHE A 671 36.01 -8.08 -5.48
N GLN A 672 36.85 -7.27 -4.83
CA GLN A 672 38.21 -7.69 -4.47
C GLN A 672 38.19 -8.88 -3.49
N LEU A 673 37.43 -8.76 -2.40
CA LEU A 673 37.28 -9.82 -1.40
C LEU A 673 36.60 -11.07 -1.97
N LEU A 674 35.63 -10.90 -2.87
CA LEU A 674 35.01 -12.00 -3.61
C LEU A 674 36.05 -12.73 -4.48
N GLY A 675 36.89 -11.99 -5.21
CA GLY A 675 37.97 -12.56 -6.01
C GLY A 675 39.00 -13.30 -5.17
N ASP A 676 39.32 -12.79 -3.98
CA ASP A 676 40.25 -13.44 -3.04
C ASP A 676 39.67 -14.74 -2.47
N LEU A 677 38.39 -14.73 -2.07
CA LEU A 677 37.65 -15.95 -1.69
C LEU A 677 37.66 -16.99 -2.81
N PHE A 678 37.30 -16.59 -4.03
CA PHE A 678 37.12 -17.53 -5.14
C PHE A 678 38.46 -18.12 -5.63
N VAL A 679 39.52 -17.31 -5.67
CA VAL A 679 40.90 -17.76 -5.95
C VAL A 679 41.35 -18.77 -4.89
N ASN A 680 41.15 -18.48 -3.60
CA ASN A 680 41.62 -19.37 -2.52
C ASN A 680 40.83 -20.67 -2.47
N LYS A 681 39.51 -20.63 -2.69
CA LYS A 681 38.69 -21.84 -2.81
C LYS A 681 39.05 -22.69 -4.05
N THR A 682 39.32 -22.07 -5.19
CA THR A 682 39.70 -22.81 -6.41
C THR A 682 41.08 -23.48 -6.28
N LYS A 683 42.03 -22.87 -5.54
CA LYS A 683 43.29 -23.54 -5.15
C LYS A 683 43.04 -24.77 -4.28
N ALA A 684 42.24 -24.64 -3.23
CA ALA A 684 41.89 -25.77 -2.35
C ALA A 684 41.15 -26.89 -3.10
N GLN A 685 40.32 -26.56 -4.11
CA GLN A 685 39.72 -27.54 -5.02
C GLN A 685 40.77 -28.28 -5.87
N ALA A 686 41.74 -27.56 -6.43
CA ALA A 686 42.80 -28.15 -7.24
C ALA A 686 43.72 -29.06 -6.40
N GLU A 687 44.09 -28.64 -5.19
CA GLU A 687 44.86 -29.44 -4.23
C GLU A 687 44.10 -30.71 -3.82
N ARG A 688 42.80 -30.60 -3.52
CA ARG A 688 41.91 -31.72 -3.22
C ARG A 688 41.88 -32.76 -4.35
N VAL A 689 41.72 -32.31 -5.60
CA VAL A 689 41.71 -33.18 -6.79
C VAL A 689 43.11 -33.78 -7.04
N ALA A 690 44.19 -33.04 -6.83
CA ALA A 690 45.56 -33.55 -6.95
C ALA A 690 45.88 -34.66 -5.93
N ASN A 691 45.27 -34.59 -4.73
CA ASN A 691 45.35 -35.64 -3.72
C ASN A 691 44.45 -36.86 -4.01
N GLY A 692 43.70 -36.87 -5.12
CA GLY A 692 42.80 -37.95 -5.52
C GLY A 692 41.42 -37.91 -4.87
N GLU A 693 41.07 -36.85 -4.13
CA GLU A 693 39.72 -36.68 -3.57
C GLU A 693 38.78 -36.01 -4.60
N PRO A 694 37.48 -36.35 -4.61
CA PRO A 694 36.51 -35.66 -5.47
C PRO A 694 36.43 -34.15 -5.20
N LYS A 695 36.38 -33.34 -6.26
CA LYS A 695 36.17 -31.88 -6.17
C LYS A 695 34.92 -31.56 -5.35
N LYS A 696 35.02 -30.65 -4.38
CA LYS A 696 33.85 -29.96 -3.78
C LYS A 696 33.64 -28.63 -4.54
N PRO A 697 32.74 -28.55 -5.54
CA PRO A 697 32.48 -27.30 -6.28
C PRO A 697 31.83 -26.23 -5.38
N LEU A 698 31.85 -24.96 -5.80
CA LEU A 698 31.15 -23.87 -5.11
C LEU A 698 29.85 -23.53 -5.81
N PHE A 699 28.81 -23.20 -5.03
CA PHE A 699 27.73 -22.32 -5.46
C PHE A 699 27.86 -21.02 -4.66
N LEU A 700 28.10 -19.90 -5.34
CA LEU A 700 28.34 -18.60 -4.71
C LEU A 700 27.37 -17.57 -5.27
N THR A 701 26.64 -16.89 -4.40
CA THR A 701 25.82 -15.71 -4.73
C THR A 701 26.49 -14.43 -4.21
N HIS A 702 26.56 -13.39 -5.03
CA HIS A 702 27.04 -12.05 -4.64
C HIS A 702 26.04 -10.96 -5.01
N TYR A 703 25.62 -10.15 -4.04
CA TYR A 703 24.86 -8.91 -4.28
C TYR A 703 25.76 -7.69 -4.08
N THR A 704 25.92 -6.86 -5.11
CA THR A 704 26.60 -5.55 -5.02
C THR A 704 25.73 -4.52 -4.29
N ILE A 705 26.19 -3.27 -4.10
CA ILE A 705 25.39 -2.24 -3.40
C ILE A 705 25.69 -0.78 -3.78
N SER A 706 26.80 -0.49 -4.47
CA SER A 706 27.24 0.91 -4.65
C SER A 706 26.34 1.76 -5.53
N SER A 707 25.55 1.13 -6.41
CA SER A 707 24.65 1.79 -7.35
C SER A 707 23.25 2.08 -6.78
N HIS A 708 22.98 1.74 -5.52
CA HIS A 708 21.72 2.04 -4.85
C HIS A 708 21.50 3.57 -4.71
N VAL A 709 20.25 4.01 -4.77
CA VAL A 709 19.85 5.40 -4.49
C VAL A 709 20.45 5.89 -3.16
N ASN A 710 21.05 7.08 -3.05
CA ASN A 710 20.98 8.28 -3.90
C ASN A 710 22.22 8.60 -4.75
N TYR A 711 23.03 7.60 -5.12
CA TYR A 711 24.07 7.66 -6.16
C TYR A 711 25.27 8.64 -5.95
N VAL A 712 25.21 9.52 -4.94
CA VAL A 712 26.29 10.48 -4.59
C VAL A 712 27.37 9.88 -3.71
N GLN A 713 27.09 8.76 -3.02
CA GLN A 713 28.05 8.08 -2.16
C GLN A 713 28.97 7.18 -3.00
N ARG A 714 30.28 7.41 -2.91
CA ARG A 714 31.32 6.78 -3.74
C ARG A 714 32.69 6.89 -3.07
N PRO A 715 33.65 5.99 -3.35
CA PRO A 715 35.01 6.14 -2.86
C PRO A 715 35.65 7.44 -3.36
N LYS A 716 36.39 8.15 -2.49
CA LYS A 716 37.03 9.42 -2.85
C LYS A 716 37.95 9.29 -4.07
N TRP A 717 38.72 8.22 -4.17
CA TRP A 717 39.61 7.97 -5.31
C TRP A 717 38.85 7.94 -6.64
N TYR A 718 37.59 7.47 -6.63
CA TYR A 718 36.75 7.45 -7.82
C TYR A 718 36.08 8.81 -8.05
N ASP A 719 35.69 9.53 -7.00
CA ASP A 719 35.17 10.90 -7.16
C ASP A 719 36.23 11.85 -7.76
N GLU A 720 37.47 11.75 -7.30
CA GLU A 720 38.63 12.47 -7.84
C GLU A 720 39.09 11.94 -9.23
N SER A 721 38.60 10.77 -9.68
CA SER A 721 38.97 10.19 -10.98
C SER A 721 38.28 10.86 -12.17
N LYS A 722 38.92 10.79 -13.35
CA LYS A 722 38.29 11.10 -14.64
C LYS A 722 37.25 10.04 -14.98
N LYS A 723 36.10 10.49 -15.48
CA LYS A 723 34.93 9.67 -15.85
C LYS A 723 34.56 9.95 -17.32
N PRO A 724 33.83 9.06 -18.01
CA PRO A 724 33.28 9.36 -19.33
C PRO A 724 32.34 10.57 -19.30
N ASP A 725 32.23 11.31 -20.41
CA ASP A 725 31.26 12.40 -20.54
C ASP A 725 29.90 11.85 -20.95
N PHE A 726 29.09 11.49 -19.96
CA PHE A 726 27.70 11.04 -20.16
C PHE A 726 26.70 12.19 -20.43
N SER A 727 27.15 13.43 -20.71
CA SER A 727 26.25 14.59 -20.76
C SER A 727 25.18 14.54 -21.85
N ALA A 728 25.35 13.76 -22.92
CA ALA A 728 24.27 13.46 -23.86
C ALA A 728 23.03 12.84 -23.17
N LEU A 729 23.26 11.96 -22.19
CA LEU A 729 22.21 11.18 -21.54
C LEU A 729 21.40 12.01 -20.52
N TYR A 730 22.01 12.99 -19.85
CA TYR A 730 21.37 13.74 -18.75
C TYR A 730 21.10 15.23 -19.01
N LYS A 731 21.74 15.87 -20.00
CA LYS A 731 21.62 17.32 -20.22
C LYS A 731 20.20 17.70 -20.64
N GLY A 732 19.66 18.77 -20.04
CA GLY A 732 18.29 19.25 -20.29
C GLY A 732 17.18 18.45 -19.61
N GLN A 733 17.50 17.39 -18.86
CA GLN A 733 16.50 16.62 -18.09
C GLN A 733 16.13 17.32 -16.77
N LYS A 734 14.92 17.07 -16.25
CA LYS A 734 14.43 17.65 -14.97
C LYS A 734 15.37 17.37 -13.80
N TYR A 735 15.92 16.15 -13.73
CA TYR A 735 16.83 15.69 -12.68
C TYR A 735 18.26 15.47 -13.20
N ALA A 736 18.75 16.35 -14.08
CA ALA A 736 20.04 16.22 -14.77
C ALA A 736 21.22 15.79 -13.86
N ASP A 737 21.39 16.42 -12.69
CA ASP A 737 22.48 16.09 -11.76
C ASP A 737 22.29 14.72 -11.10
N ASN A 738 21.04 14.29 -10.86
CA ASN A 738 20.74 12.98 -10.29
C ASN A 738 21.05 11.85 -11.29
N ILE A 739 20.63 12.04 -12.54
CA ILE A 739 20.91 11.11 -13.65
C ILE A 739 22.42 11.05 -13.90
N LYS A 740 23.14 12.20 -13.88
CA LYS A 740 24.60 12.22 -13.92
C LYS A 740 25.22 11.36 -12.82
N ASN A 741 24.76 11.52 -11.56
CA ASN A 741 25.31 10.76 -10.44
C ASN A 741 25.03 9.25 -10.57
N TYR A 742 23.84 8.86 -11.04
CA TYR A 742 23.50 7.47 -11.36
C TYR A 742 24.44 6.87 -12.41
N LEU A 743 24.60 7.53 -13.56
CA LEU A 743 25.43 7.04 -14.67
C LEU A 743 26.91 6.91 -14.23
N GLU A 744 27.41 7.86 -13.45
CA GLU A 744 28.76 7.79 -12.89
C GLU A 744 28.95 6.64 -11.88
N ILE A 745 27.94 6.27 -11.06
CA ILE A 745 28.06 5.17 -10.09
C ILE A 745 27.73 3.78 -10.69
N ARG A 746 26.90 3.73 -11.73
CA ARG A 746 26.73 2.54 -12.59
C ARG A 746 28.04 2.19 -13.30
N TYR A 747 28.71 3.18 -13.90
CA TYR A 747 30.02 2.98 -14.53
C TYR A 747 31.11 2.53 -13.54
N PHE A 748 31.09 3.01 -12.30
CA PHE A 748 31.94 2.48 -11.23
C PHE A 748 31.67 0.99 -10.98
N THR A 749 30.39 0.62 -10.83
CA THR A 749 29.97 -0.77 -10.59
C THR A 749 30.42 -1.69 -11.75
N ASP A 750 30.25 -1.25 -13.00
CA ASP A 750 30.74 -1.96 -14.20
C ASP A 750 32.26 -2.10 -14.25
N MET A 751 33.00 -1.05 -13.90
CA MET A 751 34.47 -1.08 -13.85
C MET A 751 35.00 -2.10 -12.84
N GLU A 752 34.43 -2.17 -11.64
CA GLU A 752 34.86 -3.14 -10.61
C GLU A 752 34.41 -4.57 -10.94
N PHE A 753 33.20 -4.75 -11.49
CA PHE A 753 32.76 -6.01 -12.09
C PHE A 753 33.72 -6.48 -13.19
N GLY A 754 34.14 -5.56 -14.07
CA GLY A 754 35.08 -5.83 -15.16
C GLY A 754 36.43 -6.30 -14.65
N LYS A 755 37.01 -5.59 -13.67
CA LYS A 755 38.27 -6.00 -13.00
C LYS A 755 38.14 -7.38 -12.37
N PHE A 756 37.02 -7.68 -11.70
CA PHE A 756 36.78 -9.00 -11.11
C PHE A 756 36.74 -10.10 -12.17
N MET A 757 35.91 -9.95 -13.21
CA MET A 757 35.76 -10.97 -14.25
C MET A 757 37.07 -11.18 -15.04
N ASP A 758 37.78 -10.11 -15.38
CA ASP A 758 39.06 -10.17 -16.09
C ASP A 758 40.12 -10.88 -15.22
N ARG A 759 40.16 -10.60 -13.91
CA ARG A 759 41.01 -11.31 -12.94
C ARG A 759 40.66 -12.80 -12.80
N MET A 760 39.36 -13.15 -12.78
CA MET A 760 38.92 -14.55 -12.73
C MET A 760 39.25 -15.29 -14.05
N ALA A 761 39.26 -14.59 -15.18
CA ALA A 761 39.66 -15.14 -16.48
C ALA A 761 41.17 -15.37 -16.56
N GLU A 762 41.99 -14.40 -16.14
CA GLU A 762 43.46 -14.54 -16.09
C GLU A 762 43.90 -15.66 -15.14
N ALA A 763 43.22 -15.81 -13.99
CA ALA A 763 43.42 -16.93 -13.07
C ALA A 763 42.90 -18.28 -13.59
N GLY A 764 42.28 -18.33 -14.78
CA GLY A 764 41.72 -19.53 -15.40
C GLY A 764 40.43 -20.06 -14.76
N ILE A 765 39.88 -19.36 -13.76
CA ILE A 765 38.74 -19.79 -12.93
C ILE A 765 37.44 -19.83 -13.76
N LEU A 766 37.26 -18.90 -14.71
CA LEU A 766 36.06 -18.88 -15.56
C LEU A 766 35.96 -20.11 -16.49
N ASN A 767 37.07 -20.77 -16.83
CA ASN A 767 37.04 -22.02 -17.61
C ASN A 767 36.36 -23.18 -16.85
N ASP A 768 36.30 -23.11 -15.51
CA ASP A 768 35.64 -24.09 -14.64
C ASP A 768 34.52 -23.48 -13.79
N THR A 769 33.92 -22.39 -14.29
CA THR A 769 32.79 -21.69 -13.66
C THR A 769 31.69 -21.39 -14.68
N ILE A 770 30.43 -21.53 -14.26
CA ILE A 770 29.28 -20.92 -14.92
C ILE A 770 28.92 -19.66 -14.14
N VAL A 771 28.95 -18.50 -14.80
CA VAL A 771 28.56 -17.21 -14.20
C VAL A 771 27.21 -16.80 -14.75
N VAL A 772 26.24 -16.58 -13.87
CA VAL A 772 24.99 -15.88 -14.18
C VAL A 772 25.15 -14.44 -13.68
N ILE A 773 24.85 -13.48 -14.54
CA ILE A 773 24.86 -12.05 -14.24
C ILE A 773 23.41 -11.57 -14.35
N SER A 774 22.94 -10.84 -13.34
CA SER A 774 21.58 -10.29 -13.29
C SER A 774 21.61 -8.91 -12.64
N GLY A 775 20.79 -7.96 -13.10
CA GLY A 775 20.27 -6.93 -12.20
C GLY A 775 19.32 -7.56 -11.17
N ASP A 776 19.23 -7.02 -9.96
CA ASP A 776 18.17 -7.41 -9.01
C ASP A 776 16.83 -6.75 -9.42
N HIS A 777 16.90 -5.46 -9.71
CA HIS A 777 15.91 -4.63 -10.38
C HIS A 777 16.61 -3.48 -11.09
N GLY A 778 15.85 -2.51 -11.58
CA GLY A 778 16.39 -1.24 -12.07
C GLY A 778 15.85 -0.04 -11.30
N GLN A 779 16.35 1.17 -11.59
CA GLN A 779 15.86 2.42 -11.02
C GLN A 779 15.75 3.52 -12.09
N GLY A 780 14.80 4.43 -11.92
CA GLY A 780 14.55 5.59 -12.78
C GLY A 780 15.00 6.92 -12.13
N PRO A 781 16.31 7.26 -12.14
CA PRO A 781 16.81 8.55 -11.65
C PRO A 781 16.22 9.76 -12.42
N GLU A 782 15.58 9.50 -13.57
CA GLU A 782 14.82 10.48 -14.36
C GLU A 782 13.53 10.96 -13.66
N PHE A 783 13.06 10.26 -12.62
CA PHE A 783 11.87 10.60 -11.82
C PHE A 783 12.20 11.19 -10.45
N GLY A 784 13.41 10.96 -9.93
CA GLY A 784 13.87 11.45 -8.63
C GLY A 784 14.62 10.37 -7.85
N ASN A 785 14.58 10.50 -6.51
CA ASN A 785 15.12 9.52 -5.56
C ASN A 785 14.06 9.04 -4.55
N ASP A 786 12.94 9.75 -4.47
CA ASP A 786 11.74 9.47 -3.70
C ASP A 786 10.81 8.45 -4.38
N VAL A 787 10.70 8.49 -5.72
CA VAL A 787 9.93 7.51 -6.51
C VAL A 787 10.67 7.03 -7.77
N PRO A 788 11.90 6.48 -7.68
CA PRO A 788 12.63 5.97 -8.83
C PRO A 788 11.94 4.79 -9.52
N GLU A 789 11.00 4.10 -8.86
CA GLU A 789 10.22 3.00 -9.45
C GLU A 789 9.09 3.45 -10.39
N ASP A 790 8.73 4.75 -10.41
CA ASP A 790 7.66 5.27 -11.28
C ASP A 790 7.98 5.14 -12.77
N ARG A 791 9.27 5.03 -13.13
CA ARG A 791 9.70 4.63 -14.47
C ARG A 791 9.62 3.11 -14.62
N ASP A 792 8.38 2.61 -14.60
CA ASP A 792 7.98 1.21 -14.42
C ASP A 792 8.82 0.16 -15.21
N VAL A 793 9.08 0.40 -16.51
CA VAL A 793 9.94 -0.47 -17.34
C VAL A 793 11.42 -0.40 -16.93
N SER A 794 11.94 0.79 -16.59
CA SER A 794 13.29 0.94 -16.01
C SER A 794 13.41 0.34 -14.61
N ALA A 795 12.31 0.09 -13.90
CA ALA A 795 12.32 -0.53 -12.58
C ALA A 795 12.36 -2.07 -12.65
N THR A 796 11.77 -2.66 -13.69
CA THR A 796 11.52 -4.11 -13.78
C THR A 796 12.24 -4.83 -14.92
N ARG A 797 12.66 -4.13 -15.98
CA ARG A 797 13.47 -4.70 -17.07
C ARG A 797 14.95 -4.57 -16.74
N VAL A 798 15.59 -5.69 -16.43
CA VAL A 798 16.98 -5.77 -15.93
C VAL A 798 17.95 -6.21 -17.02
N ALA A 799 19.22 -5.88 -16.85
CA ALA A 799 20.28 -6.46 -17.67
C ALA A 799 20.66 -7.86 -17.16
N GLY A 800 20.98 -8.78 -18.07
CA GLY A 800 21.37 -10.14 -17.69
C GLY A 800 22.21 -10.87 -18.74
N ALA A 801 23.03 -11.83 -18.29
CA ALA A 801 23.84 -12.67 -19.16
C ALA A 801 24.26 -13.99 -18.48
N ILE A 802 24.52 -15.04 -19.28
CA ILE A 802 25.11 -16.30 -18.83
C ILE A 802 26.48 -16.46 -19.50
N VAL A 803 27.56 -16.47 -18.72
CA VAL A 803 28.95 -16.61 -19.19
C VAL A 803 29.50 -17.97 -18.73
N ALA A 804 29.90 -18.81 -19.69
CA ALA A 804 30.56 -20.10 -19.41
C ALA A 804 31.71 -20.29 -20.41
N GLU A 805 32.87 -19.71 -20.07
CA GLU A 805 34.07 -19.67 -20.92
C GLU A 805 34.51 -21.09 -21.34
N GLY A 806 34.80 -21.26 -22.64
CA GLY A 806 35.15 -22.55 -23.22
C GLY A 806 34.02 -23.60 -23.31
N ARG A 807 32.83 -23.34 -22.75
CA ARG A 807 31.76 -24.34 -22.60
C ARG A 807 30.56 -24.15 -23.53
N LEU A 808 30.34 -22.93 -24.04
CA LEU A 808 29.21 -22.55 -24.89
C LEU A 808 29.32 -23.01 -26.35
N GLY A 809 30.54 -23.22 -26.87
CA GLY A 809 30.74 -23.54 -28.29
C GLY A 809 30.18 -22.45 -29.21
N ASP A 810 29.34 -22.85 -30.18
CA ASP A 810 28.78 -21.95 -31.19
C ASP A 810 27.71 -20.98 -30.65
N ALA A 811 27.32 -21.10 -29.38
CA ALA A 811 26.37 -20.20 -28.70
C ALA A 811 27.02 -18.93 -28.10
N VAL A 812 28.34 -18.76 -28.24
CA VAL A 812 29.05 -17.54 -27.80
C VAL A 812 28.56 -16.32 -28.58
N GLY A 813 28.10 -15.28 -27.87
CA GLY A 813 27.55 -14.06 -28.46
C GLY A 813 26.08 -14.17 -28.86
N MET A 814 25.39 -15.26 -28.48
CA MET A 814 23.94 -15.38 -28.65
C MET A 814 23.20 -14.30 -27.84
N VAL A 815 22.18 -13.69 -28.44
CA VAL A 815 21.22 -12.83 -27.72
C VAL A 815 19.90 -13.59 -27.59
N MET A 816 19.38 -13.68 -26.37
CA MET A 816 18.05 -14.22 -26.09
C MET A 816 17.03 -13.08 -26.01
N ASP A 817 16.06 -13.14 -26.91
CA ASP A 817 15.18 -12.03 -27.30
C ASP A 817 13.69 -12.26 -26.93
N ASP A 818 13.28 -13.52 -26.73
CA ASP A 818 11.96 -13.85 -26.14
C ASP A 818 11.99 -13.62 -24.62
N ALA A 819 10.82 -13.41 -24.01
CA ALA A 819 10.72 -12.88 -22.64
C ALA A 819 11.18 -13.88 -21.55
N THR A 820 12.01 -13.41 -20.62
CA THR A 820 12.68 -14.21 -19.57
C THR A 820 12.64 -13.51 -18.20
N GLU A 821 12.66 -14.26 -17.10
CA GLU A 821 12.66 -13.72 -15.73
C GLU A 821 13.75 -14.37 -14.88
N GLN A 822 14.11 -13.72 -13.78
CA GLN A 822 15.01 -14.25 -12.76
C GLN A 822 14.65 -15.67 -12.27
N TYR A 823 13.37 -16.03 -12.14
CA TYR A 823 12.99 -17.39 -11.73
C TYR A 823 13.37 -18.49 -12.73
N ASP A 824 13.67 -18.14 -13.99
CA ASP A 824 14.14 -19.10 -14.98
C ASP A 824 15.54 -19.64 -14.69
N ILE A 825 16.32 -18.94 -13.85
CA ILE A 825 17.70 -19.29 -13.53
C ILE A 825 17.81 -20.61 -12.76
N LEU A 826 16.86 -20.94 -11.87
CA LEU A 826 16.86 -22.23 -11.15
C LEU A 826 16.83 -23.42 -12.10
N ASN A 827 15.81 -23.47 -12.95
CA ASN A 827 15.64 -24.59 -13.90
C ASN A 827 16.68 -24.55 -15.03
N THR A 828 17.21 -23.37 -15.37
CA THR A 828 18.36 -23.27 -16.30
C THR A 828 19.63 -23.89 -15.69
N LEU A 829 19.95 -23.60 -14.43
CA LEU A 829 21.12 -24.17 -13.75
C LEU A 829 20.94 -25.65 -13.41
N ALA A 830 19.73 -26.10 -13.11
CA ALA A 830 19.40 -27.52 -12.96
C ALA A 830 19.54 -28.31 -14.28
N ASP A 831 19.19 -27.71 -15.43
CA ASP A 831 19.35 -28.33 -16.75
C ASP A 831 20.81 -28.32 -17.25
N ILE A 832 21.56 -27.25 -16.96
CA ILE A 832 22.99 -27.18 -17.29
C ILE A 832 23.81 -28.15 -16.42
N THR A 833 23.57 -28.19 -15.10
CA THR A 833 24.40 -28.98 -14.17
C THR A 833 23.83 -30.37 -13.85
N GLY A 834 22.62 -30.67 -14.32
CA GLY A 834 21.83 -31.86 -13.99
C GLY A 834 21.13 -31.76 -12.63
N VAL A 835 20.07 -32.52 -12.41
CA VAL A 835 19.42 -32.68 -11.09
C VAL A 835 20.26 -33.59 -10.16
N PRO A 836 19.95 -33.69 -8.85
CA PRO A 836 20.50 -34.69 -7.94
C PRO A 836 20.04 -36.13 -8.26
N GLU A 837 20.68 -37.13 -7.67
CA GLU A 837 20.17 -38.51 -7.70
C GLU A 837 18.85 -38.59 -6.92
N GLY A 838 17.85 -39.25 -7.51
CA GLY A 838 16.46 -39.22 -7.01
C GLY A 838 15.64 -38.02 -7.49
N GLY A 839 16.26 -37.01 -8.10
CA GLY A 839 15.61 -35.78 -8.59
C GLY A 839 15.78 -34.57 -7.66
N PHE A 840 15.21 -33.45 -8.07
CA PHE A 840 15.19 -32.18 -7.32
C PHE A 840 13.75 -31.82 -6.96
N GLU A 841 13.47 -31.57 -5.68
CA GLU A 841 12.15 -31.13 -5.23
C GLU A 841 12.08 -29.60 -5.20
N GLN A 842 11.03 -29.01 -5.79
CA GLN A 842 10.85 -27.56 -5.91
C GLN A 842 9.38 -27.18 -6.11
N ASP A 843 9.05 -25.90 -5.95
CA ASP A 843 7.74 -25.32 -6.27
C ASP A 843 7.79 -24.13 -7.24
N GLY A 844 8.93 -23.90 -7.92
CA GLY A 844 9.17 -22.73 -8.77
C GLY A 844 8.47 -22.74 -10.13
N VAL A 845 8.12 -21.57 -10.65
CA VAL A 845 7.42 -21.35 -11.94
C VAL A 845 8.34 -21.25 -13.16
N GLY A 846 9.63 -21.00 -12.96
CA GLY A 846 10.57 -20.71 -14.05
C GLY A 846 10.87 -21.90 -14.97
N ARG A 847 11.29 -21.61 -16.21
CA ARG A 847 11.54 -22.62 -17.26
C ARG A 847 12.97 -22.52 -17.78
N SER A 848 13.66 -23.65 -17.94
CA SER A 848 15.05 -23.66 -18.44
C SER A 848 15.22 -22.86 -19.74
N LEU A 849 16.08 -21.84 -19.72
CA LEU A 849 16.48 -21.05 -20.89
C LEU A 849 17.28 -21.87 -21.91
N LYS A 850 17.86 -22.99 -21.47
CA LYS A 850 18.60 -23.93 -22.31
C LYS A 850 17.72 -24.59 -23.38
N ARG A 851 16.39 -24.63 -23.16
CA ARG A 851 15.44 -25.35 -24.03
C ARG A 851 14.77 -24.41 -25.03
N LYS A 852 14.64 -24.91 -26.26
CA LYS A 852 14.15 -24.13 -27.40
C LYS A 852 12.63 -24.00 -27.37
N ILE A 853 12.16 -22.77 -27.48
CA ILE A 853 10.74 -22.42 -27.63
C ILE A 853 10.54 -21.58 -28.89
N LYS A 854 9.31 -21.52 -29.40
CA LYS A 854 8.94 -20.54 -30.44
C LYS A 854 8.82 -19.16 -29.79
N PHE A 855 9.46 -18.15 -30.37
CA PHE A 855 9.34 -16.75 -29.95
C PHE A 855 7.87 -16.33 -29.73
N GLY A 856 7.60 -15.60 -28.63
CA GLY A 856 6.25 -15.16 -28.28
C GLY A 856 5.34 -16.28 -27.77
N LYS A 857 5.88 -17.45 -27.45
CA LYS A 857 5.19 -18.50 -26.67
C LYS A 857 5.77 -18.68 -25.27
N ARG A 858 6.84 -17.96 -24.94
CA ARG A 858 7.27 -17.74 -23.56
C ARG A 858 6.44 -16.61 -22.93
N VAL A 859 5.99 -16.82 -21.70
CA VAL A 859 5.22 -15.87 -20.92
C VAL A 859 5.88 -15.74 -19.55
N VAL A 860 6.13 -14.51 -19.10
CA VAL A 860 6.72 -14.22 -17.79
C VAL A 860 5.96 -13.13 -17.08
N TYR A 861 5.72 -13.34 -15.78
CA TYR A 861 5.17 -12.35 -14.85
C TYR A 861 6.29 -11.56 -14.18
N SER A 862 6.12 -10.25 -14.08
CA SER A 862 7.07 -9.30 -13.50
C SER A 862 6.28 -8.29 -12.69
N ASN A 863 6.44 -8.32 -11.36
CA ASN A 863 5.52 -7.65 -10.44
C ASN A 863 6.18 -6.50 -9.68
N ASN A 864 5.44 -5.39 -9.57
CA ASN A 864 5.73 -4.34 -8.59
C ASN A 864 4.54 -4.19 -7.62
N PRO A 865 4.56 -4.85 -6.45
CA PRO A 865 3.53 -4.74 -5.41
C PRO A 865 3.27 -3.33 -4.84
N THR A 866 4.12 -2.33 -5.10
CA THR A 866 3.84 -0.92 -4.76
C THR A 866 3.15 -0.15 -5.89
N ARG A 867 2.98 -0.75 -7.08
CA ARG A 867 2.40 -0.13 -8.29
C ARG A 867 1.39 -1.05 -8.98
N LYS A 868 1.88 -1.94 -9.85
CA LYS A 868 1.10 -2.79 -10.75
C LYS A 868 1.82 -4.11 -10.99
N MET A 869 1.05 -5.11 -11.39
CA MET A 869 1.58 -6.37 -11.91
C MET A 869 1.81 -6.25 -13.41
N SER A 870 2.60 -7.14 -13.99
CA SER A 870 2.73 -7.21 -15.45
C SER A 870 3.02 -8.62 -15.96
N VAL A 871 2.64 -8.86 -17.21
CA VAL A 871 2.93 -10.09 -17.94
C VAL A 871 3.51 -9.74 -19.31
N VAL A 872 4.59 -10.41 -19.70
CA VAL A 872 5.39 -10.14 -20.90
C VAL A 872 5.44 -11.38 -21.79
N ARG A 873 5.31 -11.18 -23.10
CA ARG A 873 5.32 -12.23 -24.12
C ARG A 873 5.90 -11.68 -25.43
N GLY A 874 7.06 -12.18 -25.87
CA GLY A 874 7.81 -11.52 -26.95
C GLY A 874 8.10 -10.05 -26.63
N HIS A 875 7.92 -9.15 -27.59
CA HIS A 875 8.09 -7.69 -27.40
C HIS A 875 6.83 -6.98 -26.85
N GLU A 876 5.87 -7.69 -26.28
CA GLU A 876 4.63 -7.09 -25.75
C GLU A 876 4.53 -7.29 -24.23
N ARG A 877 4.15 -6.22 -23.52
CA ARG A 877 3.97 -6.20 -22.07
C ARG A 877 2.61 -5.62 -21.69
N LEU A 878 1.80 -6.43 -21.01
CA LEU A 878 0.56 -6.02 -20.39
C LEU A 878 0.82 -5.66 -18.92
N ARG A 879 0.67 -4.38 -18.55
CA ARG A 879 0.64 -3.92 -17.16
C ARG A 879 -0.81 -3.94 -16.68
N TYR A 880 -1.08 -4.46 -15.48
CA TYR A 880 -2.44 -4.61 -14.97
C TYR A 880 -2.56 -4.36 -13.46
N ASP A 881 -3.75 -3.94 -13.04
CA ASP A 881 -4.09 -3.83 -11.62
C ASP A 881 -4.38 -5.20 -10.99
N LYS A 882 -4.13 -5.33 -9.68
CA LYS A 882 -4.33 -6.61 -8.99
C LYS A 882 -5.79 -6.96 -8.69
N VAL A 883 -6.71 -5.99 -8.70
CA VAL A 883 -8.15 -6.22 -8.44
C VAL A 883 -9.07 -5.63 -9.52
N THR A 884 -8.77 -4.45 -10.08
CA THR A 884 -9.63 -3.83 -11.10
C THR A 884 -9.35 -4.36 -12.50
N ASP A 885 -10.26 -4.16 -13.45
CA ASP A 885 -10.03 -4.51 -14.87
C ASP A 885 -9.02 -3.60 -15.59
N SER A 886 -8.37 -2.65 -14.89
CA SER A 886 -7.36 -1.76 -15.46
C SER A 886 -6.19 -2.54 -16.07
N MET A 887 -5.96 -2.30 -17.35
CA MET A 887 -4.90 -2.89 -18.17
C MET A 887 -4.30 -1.84 -19.09
N LEU A 888 -3.03 -1.99 -19.45
CA LEU A 888 -2.34 -1.19 -20.48
C LEU A 888 -1.31 -2.09 -21.19
N LEU A 889 -1.47 -2.27 -22.50
CA LEU A 889 -0.57 -3.07 -23.33
C LEU A 889 0.38 -2.16 -24.11
N HIS A 890 1.69 -2.43 -24.05
CA HIS A 890 2.70 -1.65 -24.76
C HIS A 890 3.83 -2.55 -25.27
N ASN A 891 4.61 -2.04 -26.22
CA ASN A 891 5.89 -2.62 -26.60
C ASN A 891 7.01 -1.84 -25.88
N PRO A 892 7.74 -2.43 -24.91
CA PRO A 892 8.75 -1.74 -24.11
C PRO A 892 10.08 -1.52 -24.84
N ASP A 893 10.26 -2.02 -26.06
CA ASP A 893 11.40 -1.66 -26.92
C ASP A 893 11.13 -0.35 -27.66
N THR A 894 9.94 -0.19 -28.24
CA THR A 894 9.55 1.02 -29.02
C THR A 894 8.89 2.13 -28.18
N ASP A 895 8.39 1.80 -26.99
CA ASP A 895 7.71 2.74 -26.08
C ASP A 895 8.02 2.42 -24.61
N HIS A 896 9.30 2.52 -24.26
CA HIS A 896 9.82 2.26 -22.90
C HIS A 896 9.13 3.09 -21.80
N ASP A 897 8.64 4.30 -22.12
CA ASP A 897 7.93 5.17 -21.19
C ASP A 897 6.39 5.01 -21.24
N MET A 898 5.87 3.99 -21.95
CA MET A 898 4.46 3.58 -21.94
C MET A 898 3.43 4.66 -22.36
N LYS A 899 3.73 5.43 -23.41
CA LYS A 899 2.92 6.58 -23.86
C LYS A 899 1.74 6.19 -24.77
N ASN A 900 1.71 4.98 -25.31
CA ASN A 900 0.73 4.50 -26.28
C ASN A 900 0.17 3.13 -25.84
N ASP A 901 -1.11 3.07 -25.48
CA ASP A 901 -1.79 1.80 -25.19
C ASP A 901 -2.23 1.12 -26.50
N LEU A 902 -1.78 -0.12 -26.69
CA LEU A 902 -2.10 -0.99 -27.81
C LEU A 902 -3.40 -1.77 -27.58
N LEU A 903 -3.83 -1.95 -26.33
CA LEU A 903 -4.99 -2.76 -25.96
C LEU A 903 -6.30 -2.35 -26.68
N PRO A 904 -6.61 -1.06 -26.93
CA PRO A 904 -7.81 -0.66 -27.65
C PRO A 904 -7.81 -1.10 -29.12
N THR A 905 -6.63 -1.31 -29.72
CA THR A 905 -6.45 -1.66 -31.13
C THR A 905 -6.60 -3.15 -31.42
N LEU A 906 -6.49 -4.00 -30.40
CA LEU A 906 -6.62 -5.45 -30.52
C LEU A 906 -8.05 -5.90 -30.79
N THR A 907 -8.19 -7.00 -31.52
CA THR A 907 -9.44 -7.74 -31.68
C THR A 907 -9.94 -8.30 -30.35
N GLU A 908 -11.20 -8.76 -30.32
CA GLU A 908 -11.80 -9.39 -29.13
C GLU A 908 -11.07 -10.68 -28.73
N GLU A 909 -10.59 -11.47 -29.70
CA GLU A 909 -9.84 -12.72 -29.47
C GLU A 909 -8.46 -12.46 -28.86
N GLU A 910 -7.68 -11.54 -29.44
CA GLU A 910 -6.36 -11.15 -28.92
C GLU A 910 -6.48 -10.51 -27.51
N ARG A 911 -7.55 -9.75 -27.27
CA ARG A 911 -7.82 -9.14 -25.96
C ARG A 911 -8.25 -10.19 -24.93
N ALA A 912 -9.03 -11.20 -25.31
CA ALA A 912 -9.40 -12.32 -24.45
C ALA A 912 -8.18 -13.18 -24.06
N ASP A 913 -7.28 -13.44 -25.01
CA ASP A 913 -5.98 -14.08 -24.76
C ASP A 913 -5.16 -13.28 -23.74
N TRP A 914 -4.99 -11.97 -23.91
CA TRP A 914 -4.31 -11.12 -22.91
C TRP A 914 -5.00 -11.08 -21.54
N ILE A 915 -6.33 -11.10 -21.48
CA ILE A 915 -7.11 -11.21 -20.23
C ILE A 915 -6.84 -12.56 -19.55
N SER A 916 -6.73 -13.66 -20.31
CA SER A 916 -6.39 -14.97 -19.73
C SER A 916 -5.00 -14.97 -19.07
N TRP A 917 -4.01 -14.28 -19.65
CA TRP A 917 -2.68 -14.13 -19.06
C TRP A 917 -2.67 -13.19 -17.85
N ARG A 918 -3.48 -12.12 -17.84
CA ARG A 918 -3.72 -11.30 -16.64
C ARG A 918 -4.24 -12.15 -15.48
N ASP A 919 -5.28 -12.94 -15.72
CA ASP A 919 -5.96 -13.70 -14.67
C ASP A 919 -5.17 -14.93 -14.22
N ALA A 920 -4.40 -15.56 -15.11
CA ALA A 920 -3.35 -16.50 -14.76
C ALA A 920 -2.27 -15.84 -13.87
N GLY A 921 -1.85 -14.61 -14.18
CA GLY A 921 -0.89 -13.84 -13.39
C GLY A 921 -1.39 -13.49 -11.99
N ARG A 922 -2.69 -13.18 -11.84
CA ARG A 922 -3.34 -13.02 -10.52
C ARG A 922 -3.38 -14.34 -9.75
N ARG A 923 -3.79 -15.44 -10.40
CA ARG A 923 -3.90 -16.77 -9.77
C ARG A 923 -2.58 -17.23 -9.14
N ILE A 924 -1.46 -17.08 -9.86
CA ILE A 924 -0.14 -17.48 -9.35
C ILE A 924 0.35 -16.55 -8.21
N ASN A 925 -0.01 -15.28 -8.26
CA ASN A 925 0.29 -14.30 -7.22
C ASN A 925 -0.47 -14.61 -5.91
N SER A 926 -1.78 -14.92 -5.99
CA SER A 926 -2.55 -15.43 -4.83
C SER A 926 -2.00 -16.76 -4.32
N TYR A 927 -1.64 -17.70 -5.22
CA TYR A 927 -1.05 -19.00 -4.84
C TYR A 927 0.19 -18.84 -3.96
N TYR A 928 1.18 -18.05 -4.37
CA TYR A 928 2.38 -17.84 -3.55
C TYR A 928 2.07 -17.06 -2.28
N THR A 929 1.21 -16.05 -2.33
CA THR A 929 0.82 -15.28 -1.13
C THR A 929 0.20 -16.20 -0.07
N LYS A 930 -0.83 -16.98 -0.43
CA LYS A 930 -1.45 -17.98 0.45
C LYS A 930 -0.41 -18.98 0.98
N ARG A 931 0.52 -19.48 0.13
CA ARG A 931 1.47 -20.51 0.55
C ARG A 931 2.63 -20.00 1.41
N TRP A 932 2.99 -18.72 1.30
CA TRP A 932 3.87 -18.04 2.26
C TRP A 932 3.18 -17.85 3.61
N GLU A 933 1.93 -17.38 3.64
CA GLU A 933 1.16 -17.20 4.89
C GLU A 933 0.89 -18.54 5.60
N GLY A 934 0.53 -19.57 4.84
CA GLY A 934 0.30 -20.94 5.32
C GLY A 934 1.58 -21.76 5.55
N LYS A 935 2.77 -21.23 5.23
CA LYS A 935 4.08 -21.90 5.39
C LYS A 935 4.19 -23.26 4.69
N CYS A 936 3.53 -23.37 3.55
CA CYS A 936 3.13 -24.64 2.92
C CYS A 936 3.56 -24.72 1.43
N LEU A 937 4.65 -24.05 1.08
CA LEU A 937 5.20 -24.03 -0.30
C LEU A 937 5.57 -25.45 -0.77
N LEU A 938 6.31 -26.21 0.05
CA LEU A 938 6.64 -27.62 -0.18
C LEU A 938 5.62 -28.58 0.45
N ALA A 939 4.34 -28.36 0.15
CA ALA A 939 3.24 -29.25 0.58
C ALA A 939 2.28 -29.55 -0.58
N ALA A 940 1.58 -30.68 -0.50
CA ALA A 940 0.51 -31.00 -1.45
C ALA A 940 -0.68 -30.04 -1.27
N GLU A 941 -1.24 -30.01 -0.06
CA GLU A 941 -2.43 -29.23 0.31
C GLU A 941 -2.06 -28.02 1.20
N CYS A 942 -2.88 -26.97 1.11
CA CYS A 942 -2.88 -25.78 1.96
C CYS A 942 -4.20 -25.02 1.77
#